data_AF-A0A7J2NPM4-F1
#
_entry.id   AF-A0A7J2NPM4-F1
#
_cell.length_a   1.000
_cell.length_b   1.000
_cell.length_c   1.000
_cell.angle_alpha   90.00
_cell.angle_beta   90.00
_cell.angle_gamma   90.00
#
_symmetry.space_group_name_H-M   'P 1'
#
loop_
_entity.id
_entity.type
_entity.pdbx_description
1 polymer ?
#
loop_
_entity_poly.entity_id
_entity_poly.type
_entity_poly.pdbx_seq_one_letter_code
_entity_poly.pdbx_strand_id
1 'polypeptide(L)'
;MIRLGKKLFLFSMLFMLGLLVTFGMYDSLACSAANPAYSDLAAPEKTLTILKDVVGLNTATYSISLDTHTQDLYSESLPQEDAQYTLVSDESKVEVICNFVNQKLQLISLHALDGSIRMTQPCTDVLDTAKAFLDKYQAYSEAFYIEDMRSMLDTVDANRNVTKTAENTKLEVIVNPNSTTFRWTPAVNGIDVMLKWVILSFENGSPAFFMDNWELYNIGSYDITISEEEAIDIAMKATENYSWTVNMGGDNPPVEVTEFTVEGVSETKLTFCNYPSKNESRNGDPLTLYPSWNIKLYFDKFYRGNVYGVNIAIWADTGEVNDIRPMMWMGEYSSDGNINDNETASGLKSTEESDDETNPSLTAIVWIALPITVVLAVTVVYSKRKITPNELHKAPKSNYLKLSGVLLCLLMAFSMFSMVPQIVKADDRGLICWGITWELIDGESSAAQSVISTMISYFGNRGYTCYNCYGSQTKRENVLDHATAMEENFDNVAMFHYGHGGLDMDYQEHRDYIDDDWEDDPSEDNEVWDYDVYQHTGSSKHFFVMLWVCRQGDHIGGLGGHYGAYGMPYAWHHTSPTSYGPDCFIGFKDTSMPLTQVSSHNPSIDYEFFIQRFYVLALHNGYTVYNSLNVNSWLWFGCSYYSSELHTGFTGDWGDYGNGTGYMKIYGNKNIYLY
;
A
#
# COMPACT_ATOMS: atom_id res chain seq x y z
N MET A 1 -0.66 21.39 -55.57
CA MET A 1 0.25 21.00 -54.46
C MET A 1 0.80 22.19 -53.66
N ILE A 2 1.60 23.12 -54.21
CA ILE A 2 2.33 24.15 -53.41
C ILE A 2 1.43 25.01 -52.48
N ARG A 3 0.17 25.29 -52.84
CA ARG A 3 -0.76 26.05 -51.98
C ARG A 3 -1.29 25.30 -50.74
N LEU A 4 -1.18 23.97 -50.68
CA LEU A 4 -1.72 23.20 -49.55
C LEU A 4 -0.78 23.21 -48.34
N GLY A 5 0.54 23.09 -48.57
CA GLY A 5 1.55 23.05 -47.52
C GLY A 5 1.62 24.33 -46.66
N LYS A 6 1.36 25.51 -47.24
CA LYS A 6 1.34 26.76 -46.48
C LYS A 6 0.20 26.86 -45.45
N LYS A 7 -0.95 26.22 -45.72
CA LYS A 7 -2.06 26.18 -44.75
C LYS A 7 -1.78 25.19 -43.61
N LEU A 8 -1.19 24.04 -43.92
CA LEU A 8 -0.84 23.02 -42.92
C LEU A 8 0.23 23.54 -41.94
N PHE A 9 1.24 24.25 -42.44
CA PHE A 9 2.29 24.85 -41.61
C PHE A 9 1.75 25.90 -40.63
N LEU A 10 0.84 26.77 -41.09
CA LEU A 10 0.24 27.80 -40.25
C LEU A 10 -0.62 27.19 -39.13
N PHE A 11 -1.34 26.10 -39.43
CA PHE A 11 -2.18 25.39 -38.46
C PHE A 11 -1.34 24.69 -37.38
N SER A 12 -0.23 24.04 -37.79
CA SER A 12 0.72 23.43 -36.86
C SER A 12 1.39 24.46 -35.94
N MET A 13 1.74 25.64 -36.44
CA MET A 13 2.33 26.70 -35.62
C MET A 13 1.33 27.28 -34.61
N LEU A 14 0.06 27.49 -35.01
CA LEU A 14 -1.00 27.94 -34.10
C LEU A 14 -1.33 26.90 -33.02
N PHE A 15 -1.30 25.61 -33.35
CA PHE A 15 -1.51 24.53 -32.39
C PHE A 15 -0.39 24.47 -31.34
N MET A 16 0.88 24.60 -31.76
CA MET A 16 2.03 24.69 -30.84
C MET A 16 1.97 25.91 -29.92
N LEU A 17 1.53 27.06 -30.44
CA LEU A 17 1.32 28.27 -29.63
C LEU A 17 0.16 28.12 -28.63
N GLY A 18 -0.92 27.43 -29.02
CA GLY A 18 -2.01 27.07 -28.11
C GLY A 18 -1.52 26.22 -26.95
N LEU A 19 -0.77 25.15 -27.24
CA LEU A 19 -0.17 24.27 -26.22
C LEU A 19 0.74 25.03 -25.25
N LEU A 20 1.62 25.91 -25.75
CA LEU A 20 2.51 26.71 -24.90
C LEU A 20 1.75 27.67 -23.97
N VAL A 21 0.61 28.24 -24.42
CA VAL A 21 -0.23 29.10 -23.57
C VAL A 21 -1.01 28.29 -22.54
N THR A 22 -1.48 27.09 -22.88
CA THR A 22 -2.15 26.21 -21.90
C THR A 22 -1.20 25.68 -20.84
N PHE A 23 0.05 25.35 -21.19
CA PHE A 23 1.05 24.94 -20.19
C PHE A 23 1.49 26.12 -19.31
N GLY A 24 1.74 27.30 -19.89
CA GLY A 24 2.18 28.48 -19.12
C GLY A 24 1.13 29.14 -18.21
N MET A 25 -0.10 28.60 -18.11
CA MET A 25 -1.14 29.11 -17.21
C MET A 25 -1.46 28.19 -16.02
N TYR A 26 -0.88 26.99 -15.95
CA TYR A 26 -1.04 26.12 -14.78
C TYR A 26 -0.12 26.51 -13.60
N ASP A 27 0.99 27.20 -13.86
CA ASP A 27 2.02 27.53 -12.84
C ASP A 27 1.65 28.70 -11.88
N SER A 28 0.48 29.33 -11.98
CA SER A 28 0.17 30.58 -11.25
C SER A 28 -0.86 30.50 -10.12
N LEU A 29 -1.26 29.29 -9.70
CA LEU A 29 -2.31 29.05 -8.70
C LEU A 29 -1.79 28.37 -7.41
N ALA A 30 -0.66 28.85 -6.88
CA ALA A 30 -0.24 28.60 -5.50
C ALA A 30 0.48 29.83 -4.91
N CYS A 31 -0.20 30.57 -4.03
CA CYS A 31 0.39 31.70 -3.31
C CYS A 31 0.07 31.60 -1.81
N SER A 32 0.71 30.63 -1.15
CA SER A 32 1.00 30.71 0.29
C SER A 32 2.32 31.47 0.42
N ALA A 33 2.31 32.65 1.02
CA ALA A 33 3.49 33.50 1.13
C ALA A 33 4.46 32.99 2.20
N ALA A 34 5.20 31.92 1.89
CA ALA A 34 6.34 31.48 2.68
C ALA A 34 7.53 32.46 2.53
N ASN A 35 8.44 32.43 3.50
CA ASN A 35 9.66 33.20 3.47
C ASN A 35 10.49 32.91 2.19
N PRO A 36 10.81 33.91 1.34
CA PRO A 36 11.53 33.68 0.08
C PRO A 36 12.98 33.19 0.28
N ALA A 37 13.47 33.14 1.52
CA ALA A 37 14.76 32.53 1.86
C ALA A 37 14.76 30.99 1.80
N TYR A 38 13.59 30.34 1.91
CA TYR A 38 13.47 28.88 2.02
C TYR A 38 12.59 28.23 0.96
N SER A 39 11.68 28.96 0.30
CA SER A 39 10.84 28.42 -0.80
C SER A 39 11.68 27.72 -1.88
N ASP A 40 12.76 28.39 -2.28
CA ASP A 40 13.58 28.08 -3.46
C ASP A 40 14.58 26.92 -3.24
N LEU A 41 14.69 26.39 -2.02
CA LEU A 41 15.56 25.27 -1.69
C LEU A 41 14.93 23.92 -2.08
N ALA A 42 15.74 22.96 -2.49
CA ALA A 42 15.28 21.58 -2.70
C ALA A 42 15.05 20.86 -1.35
N ALA A 43 14.24 19.79 -1.34
CA ALA A 43 13.98 19.00 -0.12
C ALA A 43 15.24 18.52 0.64
N PRO A 44 16.36 18.13 -0.01
CA PRO A 44 17.63 17.84 0.65
C PRO A 44 18.17 19.03 1.48
N GLU A 45 18.15 20.24 0.92
CA GLU A 45 18.67 21.44 1.56
C GLU A 45 17.76 21.90 2.71
N LYS A 46 16.44 21.87 2.49
CA LYS A 46 15.43 22.09 3.54
C LYS A 46 15.61 21.13 4.71
N THR A 47 15.85 19.84 4.43
CA THR A 47 16.10 18.80 5.44
C THR A 47 17.29 19.13 6.33
N LEU A 48 18.45 19.46 5.76
CA LEU A 48 19.64 19.80 6.54
C LEU A 48 19.45 21.08 7.38
N THR A 49 18.71 22.05 6.87
CA THR A 49 18.32 23.24 7.63
C THR A 49 17.42 22.87 8.82
N ILE A 50 16.34 22.11 8.59
CA ILE A 50 15.40 21.67 9.64
C ILE A 50 16.12 20.85 10.73
N LEU A 51 16.97 19.89 10.34
CA LEU A 51 17.74 19.08 11.28
C LEU A 51 18.59 19.94 12.22
N LYS A 52 19.27 20.95 11.68
CA LYS A 52 20.15 21.83 12.44
C LYS A 52 19.37 22.86 13.27
N ASP A 53 18.44 23.57 12.64
CA ASP A 53 17.86 24.80 13.17
C ASP A 53 16.51 24.58 13.89
N VAL A 54 15.75 23.53 13.54
CA VAL A 54 14.50 23.14 14.23
C VAL A 54 14.75 21.99 15.20
N VAL A 55 15.13 20.82 14.70
CA VAL A 55 15.38 19.61 15.53
C VAL A 55 16.50 19.89 16.53
N GLY A 56 17.53 20.67 16.15
CA GLY A 56 18.67 21.00 17.00
C GLY A 56 19.73 19.91 17.03
N LEU A 57 19.80 19.09 15.98
CA LEU A 57 20.80 18.04 15.80
C LEU A 57 22.20 18.64 15.63
N ASN A 58 23.21 18.03 16.25
CA ASN A 58 24.60 18.47 16.11
C ASN A 58 25.23 17.96 14.81
N THR A 59 24.76 18.49 13.68
CA THR A 59 25.19 18.10 12.32
C THR A 59 26.70 18.21 12.10
N ALA A 60 27.40 19.07 12.85
CA ALA A 60 28.87 19.18 12.81
C ALA A 60 29.62 17.96 13.40
N THR A 61 28.94 17.05 14.10
CA THR A 61 29.51 15.81 14.65
C THR A 61 29.28 14.58 13.77
N TYR A 62 28.57 14.74 12.65
CA TYR A 62 28.23 13.67 11.73
C TYR A 62 28.85 13.88 10.34
N SER A 63 29.34 12.80 9.75
CA SER A 63 29.45 12.68 8.29
C SER A 63 28.05 12.37 7.74
N ILE A 64 27.56 13.21 6.84
CA ILE A 64 26.17 13.15 6.34
C ILE A 64 26.18 12.71 4.88
N SER A 65 25.51 11.59 4.56
CA SER A 65 25.23 11.15 3.18
C SER A 65 23.75 11.34 2.87
N LEU A 66 23.43 11.92 1.71
CA LEU A 66 22.10 11.80 1.12
C LEU A 66 22.04 10.43 0.45
N ASP A 67 21.09 9.60 0.88
CA ASP A 67 20.95 8.22 0.41
C ASP A 67 19.88 8.15 -0.69
N THR A 68 18.73 8.77 -0.46
CA THR A 68 17.59 8.83 -1.40
C THR A 68 17.04 10.24 -1.51
N HIS A 69 16.64 10.63 -2.71
CA HIS A 69 15.80 11.81 -2.97
C HIS A 69 14.78 11.46 -4.06
N THR A 70 13.50 11.42 -3.71
CA THR A 70 12.38 11.09 -4.61
C THR A 70 11.45 12.28 -4.77
N GLN A 71 10.83 12.39 -5.95
CA GLN A 71 9.77 13.33 -6.24
C GLN A 71 8.58 12.54 -6.79
N ASP A 72 7.42 12.69 -6.14
CA ASP A 72 6.21 11.91 -6.41
C ASP A 72 4.95 12.79 -6.18
N LEU A 73 3.76 12.19 -6.15
CA LEU A 73 2.50 12.87 -5.87
C LEU A 73 1.82 12.31 -4.61
N TYR A 74 1.75 13.13 -3.56
CA TYR A 74 0.92 12.84 -2.39
C TYR A 74 -0.55 12.81 -2.81
N SER A 75 -1.23 11.71 -2.50
CA SER A 75 -2.62 11.42 -2.94
C SER A 75 -2.85 11.68 -4.43
N GLU A 76 -1.87 11.35 -5.29
CA GLU A 76 -1.92 11.49 -6.74
C GLU A 76 -2.11 12.94 -7.28
N SER A 77 -2.09 13.95 -6.39
CA SER A 77 -2.49 15.32 -6.75
C SER A 77 -1.52 16.42 -6.30
N LEU A 78 -0.83 16.28 -5.17
CA LEU A 78 0.10 17.29 -4.66
C LEU A 78 1.57 16.87 -4.85
N PRO A 79 2.46 17.75 -5.33
CA PRO A 79 3.89 17.47 -5.39
C PRO A 79 4.44 17.07 -4.02
N GLN A 80 5.09 15.90 -3.96
CA GLN A 80 5.80 15.38 -2.80
C GLN A 80 7.29 15.31 -3.12
N GLU A 81 8.12 15.68 -2.16
CA GLU A 81 9.57 15.48 -2.20
C GLU A 81 10.02 14.77 -0.91
N ASP A 82 10.65 13.60 -1.01
CA ASP A 82 11.25 12.91 0.13
C ASP A 82 12.78 13.00 0.07
N ALA A 83 13.41 13.21 1.21
CA ALA A 83 14.87 13.16 1.36
C ALA A 83 15.26 12.25 2.53
N GLN A 84 16.10 11.26 2.24
CA GLN A 84 16.62 10.29 3.20
C GLN A 84 18.13 10.47 3.37
N TYR A 85 18.60 10.51 4.61
CA TYR A 85 19.99 10.73 4.96
C TYR A 85 20.49 9.71 5.98
N THR A 86 21.73 9.23 5.80
CA THR A 86 22.49 8.52 6.83
C THR A 86 23.53 9.46 7.42
N LEU A 87 23.52 9.56 8.75
CA LEU A 87 24.40 10.41 9.53
C LEU A 87 25.29 9.51 10.40
N VAL A 88 26.60 9.50 10.12
CA VAL A 88 27.58 8.62 10.78
C VAL A 88 28.55 9.43 11.62
N SER A 89 28.77 8.99 12.86
CA SER A 89 29.81 9.47 13.77
C SER A 89 30.50 8.27 14.44
N ASP A 90 31.61 8.51 15.15
CA ASP A 90 32.40 7.44 15.80
C ASP A 90 31.62 6.59 16.83
N GLU A 91 30.47 7.06 17.32
CA GLU A 91 29.66 6.41 18.37
C GLU A 91 28.17 6.30 18.03
N SER A 92 27.74 6.73 16.84
CA SER A 92 26.32 6.71 16.46
C SER A 92 26.11 6.76 14.95
N LYS A 93 25.15 5.97 14.49
CA LYS A 93 24.56 6.02 13.14
C LYS A 93 23.08 6.37 13.26
N VAL A 94 22.65 7.44 12.61
CA VAL A 94 21.25 7.88 12.58
C VAL A 94 20.76 7.90 11.13
N GLU A 95 19.61 7.33 10.88
CA GLU A 95 18.86 7.49 9.63
C GLU A 95 17.84 8.61 9.82
N VAL A 96 17.75 9.53 8.87
CA VAL A 96 16.75 10.60 8.84
C VAL A 96 15.94 10.46 7.58
N ILE A 97 14.63 10.57 7.72
CA ILE A 97 13.66 10.68 6.63
C ILE A 97 12.92 12.00 6.81
N CYS A 98 12.87 12.83 5.77
CA CYS A 98 12.02 14.02 5.71
C CYS A 98 11.14 13.96 4.47
N ASN A 99 9.87 14.33 4.62
CA ASN A 99 8.91 14.47 3.52
C ASN A 99 8.36 15.89 3.47
N PHE A 100 8.26 16.43 2.27
CA PHE A 100 7.64 17.71 1.99
C PHE A 100 6.48 17.54 1.01
N VAL A 101 5.27 17.91 1.41
CA VAL A 101 4.11 17.98 0.50
C VAL A 101 3.83 19.44 0.18
N ASN A 102 3.72 19.76 -1.11
CA ASN A 102 3.52 21.12 -1.62
C ASN A 102 4.52 22.13 -1.00
N GLN A 103 5.80 21.74 -0.98
CA GLN A 103 6.95 22.47 -0.41
C GLN A 103 6.91 22.70 1.12
N LYS A 104 5.87 22.27 1.83
CA LYS A 104 5.76 22.34 3.30
C LYS A 104 6.26 21.03 3.91
N LEU A 105 6.95 21.11 5.05
CA LEU A 105 7.36 19.92 5.79
C LEU A 105 6.12 19.18 6.30
N GLN A 106 5.92 17.94 5.85
CA GLN A 106 4.88 17.06 6.39
C GLN A 106 5.44 16.20 7.52
N LEU A 107 6.63 15.62 7.35
CA LEU A 107 7.16 14.59 8.26
C LEU A 107 8.67 14.69 8.44
N ILE A 108 9.13 14.43 9.66
CA ILE A 108 10.51 14.06 10.01
C ILE A 108 10.47 12.75 10.80
N SER A 109 11.30 11.77 10.43
CA SER A 109 11.62 10.61 11.26
C SER A 109 13.13 10.58 11.49
N LEU A 110 13.56 10.37 12.73
CA LEU A 110 14.96 10.14 13.12
C LEU A 110 15.06 8.78 13.81
N HIS A 111 15.72 7.83 13.17
CA HIS A 111 15.91 6.46 13.68
C HIS A 111 17.38 6.22 14.02
N ALA A 112 17.65 5.91 15.29
CA ALA A 112 19.00 5.52 15.72
C ALA A 112 19.29 4.07 15.31
N LEU A 113 20.06 3.91 14.24
CA LEU A 113 20.56 2.61 13.78
C LEU A 113 21.68 2.08 14.69
N ASP A 114 22.49 2.97 15.27
CA ASP A 114 23.48 2.67 16.29
C ASP A 114 23.70 3.87 17.22
N GLY A 115 24.05 3.61 18.48
CA GLY A 115 24.30 4.62 19.51
C GLY A 115 23.08 5.48 19.85
N SER A 116 23.32 6.77 20.12
CA SER A 116 22.29 7.75 20.47
C SER A 116 22.39 9.03 19.64
N ILE A 117 21.24 9.64 19.34
CA ILE A 117 21.15 10.87 18.55
C ILE A 117 21.85 12.03 19.28
N ARG A 118 22.85 12.63 18.64
CA ARG A 118 23.69 13.70 19.22
C ARG A 118 23.07 15.07 18.98
N MET A 119 22.35 15.56 19.98
CA MET A 119 21.75 16.90 19.99
C MET A 119 22.77 17.99 20.33
N THR A 120 22.54 19.22 19.87
CA THR A 120 23.37 20.40 20.22
C THR A 120 23.25 20.81 21.70
N GLN A 121 22.12 20.48 22.32
CA GLN A 121 21.85 20.62 23.75
C GLN A 121 21.27 19.31 24.26
N PRO A 122 21.72 18.78 25.42
CA PRO A 122 21.15 17.56 25.98
C PRO A 122 19.70 17.81 26.43
N CYS A 123 18.81 16.88 26.11
CA CYS A 123 17.47 16.88 26.68
C CYS A 123 17.56 16.60 28.19
N THR A 124 17.12 17.55 29.00
CA THR A 124 16.99 17.40 30.46
C THR A 124 15.54 17.21 30.90
N ASP A 125 14.60 17.71 30.10
CA ASP A 125 13.17 17.57 30.25
C ASP A 125 12.50 17.53 28.87
N VAL A 126 11.58 16.60 28.68
CA VAL A 126 10.93 16.36 27.37
C VAL A 126 9.90 17.44 27.06
N LEU A 127 9.25 18.03 28.06
CA LEU A 127 8.23 19.07 27.88
C LEU A 127 8.88 20.40 27.46
N ASP A 128 9.98 20.79 28.09
CA ASP A 128 10.79 21.94 27.69
C ASP A 128 11.40 21.75 26.29
N THR A 129 11.85 20.52 25.97
CA THR A 129 12.37 20.20 24.63
C THR A 129 11.26 20.25 23.57
N ALA A 130 10.05 19.81 23.88
CA ALA A 130 8.88 19.92 23.00
C ALA A 130 8.51 21.39 22.73
N LYS A 131 8.47 22.24 23.77
CA LYS A 131 8.25 23.69 23.60
C LYS A 131 9.32 24.33 22.72
N ALA A 132 10.59 24.05 23.00
CA ALA A 132 11.71 24.58 22.22
C ALA A 132 11.73 24.07 20.76
N PHE A 133 11.22 22.86 20.49
CA PHE A 133 11.02 22.37 19.13
C PHE A 133 9.93 23.17 18.41
N LEU A 134 8.76 23.31 19.04
CA LEU A 134 7.62 24.04 18.47
C LEU A 134 7.94 25.52 18.23
N ASP A 135 8.69 26.18 19.13
CA ASP A 135 9.18 27.55 18.93
C ASP A 135 9.98 27.72 17.63
N LYS A 136 10.93 26.81 17.39
CA LYS A 136 11.79 26.85 16.20
C LYS A 136 11.03 26.45 14.95
N TYR A 137 10.12 25.48 15.07
CA TYR A 137 9.27 25.06 13.97
C TYR A 137 8.32 26.19 13.54
N GLN A 138 7.66 26.87 14.48
CA GLN A 138 6.85 28.06 14.20
C GLN A 138 7.65 29.15 13.47
N ALA A 139 8.90 29.39 13.90
CA ALA A 139 9.79 30.36 13.26
C ALA A 139 10.27 29.92 11.86
N TYR A 140 10.26 28.62 11.56
CA TYR A 140 10.64 28.05 10.26
C TYR A 140 9.46 27.99 9.27
N SER A 141 8.29 27.53 9.73
CA SER A 141 7.10 27.31 8.89
C SER A 141 6.14 28.50 8.82
N GLU A 142 6.31 29.48 9.71
CA GLU A 142 5.40 30.63 9.92
C GLU A 142 3.96 30.20 10.31
N ALA A 143 3.79 28.96 10.78
CA ALA A 143 2.52 28.35 11.16
C ALA A 143 1.96 28.88 12.49
N PHE A 144 0.92 29.72 12.43
CA PHE A 144 0.36 30.39 13.62
C PHE A 144 -0.25 29.44 14.67
N TYR A 145 -0.85 28.32 14.26
CA TYR A 145 -1.49 27.34 15.18
C TYR A 145 -0.49 26.66 16.14
N ILE A 146 0.81 26.69 15.83
CA ILE A 146 1.86 26.14 16.68
C ILE A 146 1.97 26.90 18.01
N GLU A 147 1.62 28.20 18.05
CA GLU A 147 1.60 28.98 19.30
C GLU A 147 0.58 28.44 20.31
N ASP A 148 -0.63 28.13 19.84
CA ASP A 148 -1.69 27.55 20.67
C ASP A 148 -1.29 26.14 21.16
N MET A 149 -0.77 25.30 20.25
CA MET A 149 -0.29 23.95 20.58
C MET A 149 0.80 23.97 21.64
N ARG A 150 1.78 24.87 21.51
CA ARG A 150 2.83 25.11 22.50
C ARG A 150 2.24 25.57 23.84
N SER A 151 1.26 26.46 23.85
CA SER A 151 0.63 26.94 25.09
C SER A 151 -0.07 25.82 25.87
N MET A 152 -0.65 24.82 25.18
CA MET A 152 -1.25 23.66 25.83
C MET A 152 -0.22 22.84 26.63
N LEU A 153 1.07 22.87 26.24
CA LEU A 153 2.16 22.21 26.96
C LEU A 153 2.44 22.83 28.35
N ASP A 154 1.95 24.04 28.65
CA ASP A 154 2.04 24.61 30.00
C ASP A 154 1.05 23.98 31.00
N THR A 155 0.13 23.13 30.53
CA THR A 155 -0.99 22.59 31.32
C THR A 155 -0.94 21.09 31.57
N VAL A 156 0.09 20.41 31.08
CA VAL A 156 0.27 18.95 31.10
C VAL A 156 1.51 18.52 31.88
N ASP A 157 1.55 17.24 32.23
CA ASP A 157 2.65 16.57 32.90
C ASP A 157 3.13 15.44 31.99
N ALA A 158 4.33 15.60 31.41
CA ALA A 158 4.88 14.69 30.41
C ALA A 158 5.33 13.33 30.96
N ASN A 159 5.14 13.06 32.27
CA ASN A 159 5.50 11.80 32.93
C ASN A 159 4.34 10.80 33.01
N ARG A 160 3.16 11.13 32.46
CA ARG A 160 1.98 10.25 32.44
C ARG A 160 1.07 10.54 31.27
N ASN A 161 0.23 9.57 30.93
CA ASN A 161 -0.83 9.75 29.93
C ASN A 161 -1.81 10.84 30.40
N VAL A 162 -2.08 11.84 29.54
CA VAL A 162 -3.06 12.89 29.82
C VAL A 162 -3.67 13.42 28.52
N THR A 163 -4.99 13.61 28.54
CA THR A 163 -5.74 14.30 27.49
C THR A 163 -6.20 15.66 28.01
N LYS A 164 -6.05 16.70 27.19
CA LYS A 164 -6.52 18.07 27.44
C LYS A 164 -7.20 18.61 26.20
N THR A 165 -8.27 19.37 26.38
CA THR A 165 -8.90 20.12 25.30
C THR A 165 -8.83 21.61 25.64
N ALA A 166 -8.37 22.41 24.69
CA ALA A 166 -8.41 23.87 24.73
C ALA A 166 -9.10 24.35 23.46
N GLU A 167 -10.20 25.07 23.61
CA GLU A 167 -11.08 25.46 22.51
C GLU A 167 -11.44 24.25 21.62
N ASN A 168 -11.04 24.30 20.34
CA ASN A 168 -11.28 23.25 19.33
C ASN A 168 -10.04 22.36 19.10
N THR A 169 -9.08 22.31 20.02
CA THR A 169 -7.87 21.47 19.90
C THR A 169 -7.75 20.53 21.10
N LYS A 170 -7.61 19.24 20.82
CA LYS A 170 -7.32 18.17 21.78
C LYS A 170 -5.82 17.84 21.75
N LEU A 171 -5.14 17.98 22.88
CA LEU A 171 -3.79 17.48 23.13
C LEU A 171 -3.88 16.14 23.86
N GLU A 172 -3.25 15.13 23.30
CA GLU A 172 -3.00 13.83 23.92
C GLU A 172 -1.50 13.68 24.17
N VAL A 173 -1.13 13.47 25.43
CA VAL A 173 0.22 13.07 25.84
C VAL A 173 0.19 11.59 26.14
N ILE A 174 1.01 10.81 25.45
CA ILE A 174 1.12 9.36 25.57
C ILE A 174 2.54 9.03 26.03
N VAL A 175 2.68 8.34 27.15
CA VAL A 175 3.95 8.05 27.83
C VAL A 175 4.11 6.55 27.98
N ASN A 176 5.07 6.02 27.22
CA ASN A 176 5.52 4.64 27.27
C ASN A 176 6.90 4.56 27.96
N PRO A 177 7.41 3.37 28.35
CA PRO A 177 8.66 3.26 29.11
C PRO A 177 9.88 3.96 28.49
N ASN A 178 9.94 4.03 27.16
CA ASN A 178 11.05 4.61 26.39
C ASN A 178 10.63 5.76 25.47
N SER A 179 9.35 6.18 25.47
CA SER A 179 8.89 7.22 24.54
C SER A 179 7.77 8.10 25.10
N THR A 180 7.72 9.34 24.60
CA THR A 180 6.68 10.32 24.93
C THR A 180 6.21 10.98 23.65
N THR A 181 4.92 10.85 23.35
CA THR A 181 4.26 11.46 22.18
C THR A 181 3.32 12.57 22.65
N PHE A 182 3.40 13.71 21.99
CA PHE A 182 2.41 14.78 22.02
C PHE A 182 1.67 14.78 20.69
N ARG A 183 0.35 14.64 20.73
CA ARG A 183 -0.54 14.68 19.54
C ARG A 183 -1.58 15.76 19.72
N TRP A 184 -1.66 16.68 18.77
CA TRP A 184 -2.71 17.71 18.70
C TRP A 184 -3.65 17.38 17.56
N THR A 185 -4.92 17.18 17.88
CA THR A 185 -6.00 16.89 16.93
C THR A 185 -7.08 17.97 17.06
N PRO A 186 -7.54 18.60 15.96
CA PRO A 186 -8.64 19.53 16.02
C PRO A 186 -9.94 18.76 16.19
N ALA A 187 -10.85 19.33 16.97
CA ALA A 187 -12.18 18.81 17.22
C ALA A 187 -13.21 19.80 16.67
N VAL A 188 -14.04 19.36 15.73
CA VAL A 188 -15.18 20.13 15.23
C VAL A 188 -16.43 19.62 15.94
N ASN A 189 -17.13 20.50 16.65
CA ASN A 189 -18.32 20.15 17.45
C ASN A 189 -18.05 19.00 18.46
N GLY A 190 -16.80 18.86 18.92
CA GLY A 190 -16.37 17.80 19.83
C GLY A 190 -15.93 16.48 19.15
N ILE A 191 -15.98 16.39 17.81
CA ILE A 191 -15.54 15.22 17.04
C ILE A 191 -14.12 15.46 16.51
N ASP A 192 -13.21 14.53 16.80
CA ASP A 192 -11.81 14.57 16.35
C ASP A 192 -11.67 14.42 14.83
N VAL A 193 -10.84 15.27 14.21
CA VAL A 193 -10.52 15.23 12.78
C VAL A 193 -9.26 14.39 12.54
N MET A 194 -9.45 13.07 12.49
CA MET A 194 -8.43 12.00 12.59
C MET A 194 -7.37 11.91 11.46
N LEU A 195 -7.25 12.90 10.57
CA LEU A 195 -6.14 12.99 9.60
C LEU A 195 -5.40 14.34 9.68
N LYS A 196 -5.99 15.35 10.31
CA LYS A 196 -5.52 16.74 10.37
C LYS A 196 -4.81 17.00 11.71
N TRP A 197 -3.72 16.31 12.00
CA TRP A 197 -3.02 16.42 13.30
C TRP A 197 -1.62 17.02 13.21
N VAL A 198 -1.11 17.47 14.35
CA VAL A 198 0.34 17.64 14.60
C VAL A 198 0.77 16.59 15.61
N ILE A 199 1.90 15.93 15.34
CA ILE A 199 2.47 14.88 16.21
C ILE A 199 3.93 15.21 16.44
N LEU A 200 4.38 15.15 17.71
CA LEU A 200 5.78 15.23 18.09
C LEU A 200 6.08 14.10 19.07
N SER A 201 6.97 13.17 18.68
CA SER A 201 7.37 12.03 19.50
C SER A 201 8.85 12.05 19.84
N PHE A 202 9.14 11.69 21.08
CA PHE A 202 10.48 11.54 21.63
C PHE A 202 10.74 10.07 21.97
N GLU A 203 11.91 9.56 21.62
CA GLU A 203 12.40 8.26 22.06
C GLU A 203 13.68 8.45 22.88
N ASN A 204 13.73 7.83 24.07
CA ASN A 204 14.82 7.98 25.04
C ASN A 204 15.17 9.46 25.34
N GLY A 205 14.17 10.34 25.29
CA GLY A 205 14.29 11.79 25.47
C GLY A 205 14.74 12.60 24.25
N SER A 206 15.12 11.97 23.13
CA SER A 206 15.51 12.68 21.89
C SER A 206 14.33 12.75 20.91
N PRO A 207 14.20 13.83 20.10
CA PRO A 207 13.21 13.87 19.02
C PRO A 207 13.42 12.69 18.07
N ALA A 208 12.35 11.92 17.85
CA ALA A 208 12.36 10.72 17.01
C ALA A 208 11.37 10.84 15.85
N PHE A 209 10.26 11.56 16.04
CA PHE A 209 9.25 11.73 15.00
C PHE A 209 8.57 13.11 15.11
N PHE A 210 8.32 13.74 13.98
CA PHE A 210 7.45 14.91 13.86
C PHE A 210 6.57 14.75 12.63
N MET A 211 5.29 15.11 12.74
CA MET A 211 4.37 15.21 11.61
C MET A 211 3.49 16.45 11.75
N ASP A 212 3.26 17.14 10.64
CA ASP A 212 2.32 18.23 10.52
C ASP A 212 1.42 18.02 9.29
N ASN A 213 0.21 17.51 9.57
CA ASN A 213 -0.86 17.40 8.59
C ASN A 213 -1.87 18.55 8.73
N TRP A 214 -1.59 19.56 9.56
CA TRP A 214 -2.60 20.54 9.97
C TRP A 214 -3.00 21.47 8.82
N GLU A 215 -2.07 21.91 7.99
CA GLU A 215 -2.39 22.68 6.76
C GLU A 215 -2.54 21.82 5.50
N LEU A 216 -2.24 20.52 5.59
CA LEU A 216 -2.39 19.59 4.48
C LEU A 216 -3.86 19.27 4.21
N TYR A 217 -4.63 19.00 5.28
CA TYR A 217 -6.04 18.66 5.17
C TYR A 217 -6.96 19.86 5.42
N ASN A 218 -7.87 20.10 4.49
CA ASN A 218 -8.95 21.08 4.63
C ASN A 218 -10.18 20.44 5.29
N ILE A 219 -11.08 21.27 5.82
CA ILE A 219 -12.39 20.84 6.30
C ILE A 219 -13.42 21.49 5.37
N GLY A 220 -14.08 20.67 4.55
CA GLY A 220 -14.96 21.13 3.47
C GLY A 220 -16.36 21.52 3.95
N SER A 221 -16.79 20.98 5.10
CA SER A 221 -17.97 21.42 5.83
C SER A 221 -17.74 21.27 7.33
N TYR A 222 -18.23 22.23 8.11
CA TYR A 222 -18.29 22.17 9.57
C TYR A 222 -19.72 21.88 10.06
N ASP A 223 -20.69 21.87 9.15
CA ASP A 223 -22.10 21.72 9.44
C ASP A 223 -22.45 20.25 9.59
N ILE A 224 -23.03 19.90 10.75
CA ILE A 224 -23.67 18.60 10.99
C ILE A 224 -25.17 18.91 10.93
N THR A 225 -25.75 18.80 9.74
CA THR A 225 -27.15 19.16 9.48
C THR A 225 -28.10 18.01 9.82
N ILE A 226 -27.61 16.78 9.65
CA ILE A 226 -28.32 15.52 9.87
C ILE A 226 -28.04 15.00 11.29
N SER A 227 -29.09 14.78 12.09
CA SER A 227 -28.94 14.17 13.42
C SER A 227 -28.59 12.69 13.33
N GLU A 228 -28.21 12.08 14.46
CA GLU A 228 -27.95 10.63 14.50
C GLU A 228 -29.21 9.83 14.11
N GLU A 229 -30.38 10.25 14.59
CA GLU A 229 -31.66 9.63 14.27
C GLU A 229 -32.04 9.80 12.79
N GLU A 230 -31.82 10.98 12.21
CA GLU A 230 -32.06 11.22 10.78
C GLU A 230 -31.07 10.44 9.91
N ALA A 231 -29.82 10.28 10.35
CA ALA A 231 -28.84 9.43 9.68
C ALA A 231 -29.23 7.94 9.73
N ILE A 232 -29.78 7.47 10.86
CA ILE A 232 -30.37 6.13 10.98
C ILE A 232 -31.56 5.98 10.02
N ASP A 233 -32.49 6.94 9.96
CA ASP A 233 -33.64 6.89 9.05
C ASP A 233 -33.19 6.86 7.57
N ILE A 234 -32.15 7.63 7.20
CA ILE A 234 -31.54 7.60 5.87
C ILE A 234 -30.87 6.25 5.60
N ALA A 235 -30.12 5.69 6.56
CA ALA A 235 -29.47 4.40 6.45
C ALA A 235 -30.49 3.26 6.24
N MET A 236 -31.53 3.20 7.08
CA MET A 236 -32.63 2.24 6.96
C MET A 236 -33.27 2.33 5.57
N LYS A 237 -33.60 3.54 5.10
CA LYS A 237 -34.17 3.75 3.77
C LYS A 237 -33.22 3.37 2.62
N ALA A 238 -31.92 3.55 2.80
CA ALA A 238 -30.92 3.14 1.80
C ALA A 238 -30.93 1.61 1.59
N THR A 239 -31.17 0.84 2.66
CA THR A 239 -31.25 -0.63 2.55
C THR A 239 -32.45 -1.13 1.73
N GLU A 240 -33.55 -0.38 1.64
CA GLU A 240 -34.74 -0.76 0.85
C GLU A 240 -34.44 -0.99 -0.65
N ASN A 241 -33.32 -0.46 -1.15
CA ASN A 241 -32.90 -0.55 -2.55
C ASN A 241 -31.47 -1.10 -2.70
N TYR A 242 -30.90 -1.65 -1.62
CA TYR A 242 -29.56 -2.22 -1.64
C TYR A 242 -29.62 -3.71 -2.00
N SER A 243 -28.62 -4.18 -2.73
CA SER A 243 -28.35 -5.59 -2.95
C SER A 243 -26.84 -5.81 -2.93
N TRP A 244 -26.42 -7.03 -2.64
CA TRP A 244 -25.04 -7.47 -2.82
C TRP A 244 -25.00 -8.78 -3.59
N THR A 245 -23.84 -9.06 -4.16
CA THR A 245 -23.61 -10.25 -4.97
C THR A 245 -22.65 -11.17 -4.24
N VAL A 246 -23.10 -12.39 -3.94
CA VAL A 246 -22.30 -13.45 -3.31
C VAL A 246 -21.73 -14.34 -4.40
N ASN A 247 -20.41 -14.55 -4.39
CA ASN A 247 -19.76 -15.48 -5.30
C ASN A 247 -19.81 -16.88 -4.68
N MET A 248 -20.60 -17.79 -5.28
CA MET A 248 -20.86 -19.13 -4.72
C MET A 248 -19.74 -20.15 -4.95
N GLY A 249 -18.57 -19.73 -5.42
CA GLY A 249 -17.43 -20.59 -5.79
C GLY A 249 -17.66 -21.47 -7.03
N GLY A 250 -16.55 -21.91 -7.64
CA GLY A 250 -16.56 -22.81 -8.80
C GLY A 250 -17.30 -22.26 -10.03
N ASP A 251 -17.95 -23.14 -10.78
CA ASP A 251 -18.77 -22.81 -11.96
C ASP A 251 -20.16 -22.21 -11.62
N ASN A 252 -20.47 -21.97 -10.34
CA ASN A 252 -21.78 -21.47 -9.95
C ASN A 252 -21.93 -19.99 -10.31
N PRO A 253 -23.06 -19.56 -10.89
CA PRO A 253 -23.30 -18.16 -11.15
C PRO A 253 -23.38 -17.38 -9.82
N PRO A 254 -22.89 -16.14 -9.77
CA PRO A 254 -23.05 -15.28 -8.61
C PRO A 254 -24.53 -15.08 -8.25
N VAL A 255 -24.81 -15.03 -6.96
CA VAL A 255 -26.16 -14.90 -6.40
C VAL A 255 -26.36 -13.49 -5.87
N GLU A 256 -27.30 -12.76 -6.45
CA GLU A 256 -27.72 -11.45 -5.92
C GLU A 256 -28.69 -11.64 -4.75
N VAL A 257 -28.36 -11.05 -3.60
CA VAL A 257 -29.23 -11.00 -2.42
C VAL A 257 -29.97 -9.67 -2.40
N THR A 258 -31.29 -9.73 -2.55
CA THR A 258 -32.18 -8.56 -2.67
C THR A 258 -33.27 -8.50 -1.58
N GLU A 259 -33.51 -9.60 -0.86
CA GLU A 259 -34.55 -9.71 0.17
C GLU A 259 -33.92 -9.97 1.54
N PHE A 260 -33.82 -8.93 2.38
CA PHE A 260 -33.32 -9.05 3.76
C PHE A 260 -34.06 -8.12 4.73
N THR A 261 -34.06 -8.46 6.02
CA THR A 261 -34.75 -7.69 7.07
C THR A 261 -33.73 -7.03 7.99
N VAL A 262 -33.79 -5.70 8.13
CA VAL A 262 -33.01 -4.99 9.15
C VAL A 262 -33.75 -5.05 10.50
N GLU A 263 -33.09 -5.60 11.52
CA GLU A 263 -33.63 -5.74 12.87
C GLU A 263 -33.25 -4.53 13.76
N GLY A 264 -32.11 -3.87 13.49
CA GLY A 264 -31.74 -2.65 14.22
C GLY A 264 -30.38 -2.05 13.87
N VAL A 265 -29.90 -1.19 14.77
CA VAL A 265 -28.63 -0.47 14.68
C VAL A 265 -27.66 -1.00 15.74
N SER A 266 -26.44 -1.39 15.35
CA SER A 266 -25.42 -1.93 16.25
C SER A 266 -24.38 -0.89 16.68
N GLU A 267 -24.01 0.04 15.79
CA GLU A 267 -23.07 1.13 16.06
C GLU A 267 -23.42 2.36 15.22
N THR A 268 -23.24 3.54 15.80
CA THR A 268 -23.28 4.84 15.12
C THR A 268 -21.98 5.59 15.42
N LYS A 269 -21.34 6.14 14.39
CA LYS A 269 -20.06 6.86 14.56
C LYS A 269 -19.91 8.00 13.57
N LEU A 270 -19.88 9.23 14.09
CA LEU A 270 -19.54 10.42 13.32
C LEU A 270 -18.02 10.61 13.27
N THR A 271 -17.47 10.72 12.06
CA THR A 271 -16.04 10.99 11.81
C THR A 271 -15.88 12.11 10.79
N PHE A 272 -14.65 12.61 10.61
CA PHE A 272 -14.29 13.44 9.45
C PHE A 272 -13.43 12.62 8.51
N CYS A 273 -13.94 12.36 7.30
CA CYS A 273 -13.25 11.59 6.27
C CYS A 273 -13.53 12.14 4.88
N ASN A 274 -12.85 11.57 3.88
CA ASN A 274 -13.08 11.85 2.46
C ASN A 274 -13.15 10.56 1.62
N TYR A 275 -12.75 9.44 2.23
CA TYR A 275 -12.74 8.11 1.66
C TYR A 275 -13.53 7.17 2.58
N PRO A 276 -14.87 7.14 2.45
CA PRO A 276 -15.68 6.13 3.12
C PRO A 276 -15.50 4.75 2.45
N SER A 277 -15.31 4.70 1.11
CA SER A 277 -15.03 3.43 0.41
C SER A 277 -14.55 3.50 -1.04
N LYS A 278 -14.91 4.55 -1.78
CA LYS A 278 -14.70 4.62 -3.24
C LYS A 278 -13.35 5.24 -3.56
N ASN A 279 -12.78 4.84 -4.69
CA ASN A 279 -11.56 5.42 -5.28
C ASN A 279 -11.72 6.90 -5.70
N GLU A 280 -12.86 7.52 -5.41
CA GLU A 280 -13.20 8.90 -5.77
C GLU A 280 -13.46 9.70 -4.48
N SER A 281 -12.63 10.71 -4.23
CA SER A 281 -12.82 11.67 -3.17
C SER A 281 -14.02 12.58 -3.43
N ARG A 282 -14.68 13.10 -2.39
CA ARG A 282 -15.81 14.01 -2.55
C ARG A 282 -15.34 15.29 -3.22
N ASN A 283 -15.96 15.63 -4.35
CA ASN A 283 -15.55 16.72 -5.25
C ASN A 283 -14.16 16.56 -5.91
N GLY A 284 -13.54 15.38 -5.85
CA GLY A 284 -12.26 15.09 -6.52
C GLY A 284 -11.00 15.68 -5.85
N ASP A 285 -11.13 16.35 -4.71
CA ASP A 285 -9.98 16.76 -3.89
C ASP A 285 -9.76 15.74 -2.77
N PRO A 286 -8.67 14.96 -2.78
CA PRO A 286 -8.40 13.93 -1.76
C PRO A 286 -8.14 14.49 -0.35
N LEU A 287 -7.87 15.79 -0.21
CA LEU A 287 -7.41 16.41 1.04
C LEU A 287 -8.47 17.23 1.77
N THR A 288 -9.69 17.32 1.24
CA THR A 288 -10.79 17.99 1.93
C THR A 288 -11.65 16.98 2.69
N LEU A 289 -11.67 17.09 4.02
CA LEU A 289 -12.40 16.22 4.93
C LEU A 289 -13.82 16.75 5.17
N TYR A 290 -14.79 15.84 5.25
CA TYR A 290 -16.20 16.14 5.48
C TYR A 290 -16.75 15.30 6.64
N PRO A 291 -17.73 15.81 7.41
CA PRO A 291 -18.35 15.02 8.48
C PRO A 291 -19.18 13.89 7.85
N SER A 292 -18.98 12.66 8.33
CA SER A 292 -19.64 11.45 7.82
C SER A 292 -20.13 10.58 8.98
N TRP A 293 -21.43 10.29 8.99
CA TRP A 293 -22.02 9.28 9.85
C TRP A 293 -21.73 7.90 9.28
N ASN A 294 -21.17 7.01 10.08
CA ASN A 294 -21.05 5.58 9.77
C ASN A 294 -22.10 4.86 10.64
N ILE A 295 -23.09 4.25 10.00
CA ILE A 295 -24.23 3.59 10.63
C ILE A 295 -24.14 2.09 10.32
N LYS A 296 -23.89 1.28 11.35
CA LYS A 296 -23.89 -0.18 11.24
C LYS A 296 -25.28 -0.71 11.57
N LEU A 297 -25.99 -1.15 10.55
CA LEU A 297 -27.27 -1.84 10.68
C LEU A 297 -27.02 -3.34 10.78
N TYR A 298 -27.83 -4.05 11.58
CA TYR A 298 -27.80 -5.51 11.66
C TYR A 298 -29.15 -6.11 11.29
N PHE A 299 -29.11 -7.32 10.75
CA PHE A 299 -30.24 -8.06 10.21
C PHE A 299 -30.87 -9.00 11.25
N ASP A 300 -32.08 -9.48 10.99
CA ASP A 300 -32.82 -10.39 11.87
C ASP A 300 -32.18 -11.79 11.97
N LYS A 301 -31.40 -12.15 10.95
CA LYS A 301 -30.63 -13.38 10.83
C LYS A 301 -29.45 -13.16 9.88
N PHE A 302 -28.74 -14.25 9.64
CA PHE A 302 -27.76 -14.39 8.56
C PHE A 302 -28.43 -14.52 7.21
N TYR A 303 -27.84 -13.85 6.22
CA TYR A 303 -28.17 -13.96 4.80
C TYR A 303 -26.97 -14.55 4.04
N ARG A 304 -27.17 -14.92 2.76
CA ARG A 304 -26.11 -15.53 1.94
C ARG A 304 -24.86 -14.64 1.89
N GLY A 305 -23.69 -15.29 1.84
CA GLY A 305 -22.39 -14.62 2.07
C GLY A 305 -22.16 -14.29 3.55
N ASN A 306 -22.88 -14.97 4.46
CA ASN A 306 -22.81 -14.79 5.91
C ASN A 306 -22.96 -13.32 6.34
N VAL A 307 -23.78 -12.58 5.60
CA VAL A 307 -24.04 -11.16 5.86
C VAL A 307 -25.06 -11.04 6.98
N TYR A 308 -24.69 -10.37 8.07
CA TYR A 308 -25.53 -10.08 9.24
C TYR A 308 -25.91 -8.60 9.35
N GLY A 309 -25.50 -7.77 8.39
CA GLY A 309 -25.73 -6.34 8.45
C GLY A 309 -25.13 -5.57 7.28
N VAL A 310 -25.16 -4.26 7.38
CA VAL A 310 -24.49 -3.33 6.46
C VAL A 310 -23.92 -2.14 7.22
N ASN A 311 -22.73 -1.70 6.84
CA ASN A 311 -22.15 -0.44 7.26
C ASN A 311 -22.43 0.61 6.18
N ILE A 312 -23.13 1.68 6.56
CA ILE A 312 -23.57 2.73 5.64
C ILE A 312 -22.91 4.03 6.04
N ALA A 313 -22.18 4.66 5.11
CA ALA A 313 -21.60 5.98 5.34
C ALA A 313 -22.42 7.08 4.65
N ILE A 314 -22.71 8.14 5.41
CA ILE A 314 -23.66 9.21 5.05
C ILE A 314 -23.00 10.55 5.35
N TRP A 315 -22.92 11.44 4.35
CA TRP A 315 -22.40 12.79 4.54
C TRP A 315 -23.32 13.56 5.50
N ALA A 316 -22.82 13.90 6.69
CA ALA A 316 -23.61 14.48 7.77
C ALA A 316 -24.01 15.96 7.53
N ASP A 317 -23.46 16.59 6.49
CA ASP A 317 -23.79 17.92 6.03
C ASP A 317 -24.88 17.95 4.93
N THR A 318 -25.08 16.84 4.19
CA THR A 318 -26.05 16.76 3.08
C THR A 318 -27.11 15.67 3.20
N GLY A 319 -26.90 14.65 4.04
CA GLY A 319 -27.74 13.44 4.09
C GLY A 319 -27.55 12.49 2.91
N GLU A 320 -26.51 12.69 2.11
CA GLU A 320 -26.21 11.83 0.96
C GLU A 320 -25.49 10.56 1.42
N VAL A 321 -26.07 9.40 1.10
CA VAL A 321 -25.43 8.09 1.24
C VAL A 321 -24.28 8.00 0.25
N ASN A 322 -23.07 7.89 0.76
CA ASN A 322 -21.85 7.84 -0.05
C ASN A 322 -21.31 6.42 -0.21
N ASP A 323 -21.58 5.54 0.76
CA ASP A 323 -21.18 4.13 0.76
C ASP A 323 -22.19 3.21 1.44
N ILE A 324 -22.24 1.95 0.98
CA ILE A 324 -22.92 0.83 1.63
C ILE A 324 -22.04 -0.42 1.44
N ARG A 325 -21.53 -0.98 2.53
CA ARG A 325 -20.75 -2.22 2.57
C ARG A 325 -21.52 -3.30 3.33
N PRO A 326 -21.54 -4.57 2.86
CA PRO A 326 -22.06 -5.67 3.67
C PRO A 326 -21.17 -5.83 4.92
N MET A 327 -21.80 -6.09 6.05
CA MET A 327 -21.11 -6.57 7.24
C MET A 327 -21.32 -8.07 7.29
N MET A 328 -20.21 -8.80 7.22
CA MET A 328 -20.19 -10.25 7.31
C MET A 328 -19.95 -10.63 8.77
N TRP A 329 -20.84 -11.44 9.35
CA TRP A 329 -20.55 -12.11 10.62
C TRP A 329 -20.39 -13.51 10.20
N MET A 330 -19.29 -14.00 10.70
CA MET A 330 -18.63 -15.03 10.00
C MET A 330 -18.48 -16.12 11.10
N GLY A 331 -18.31 -15.79 12.40
CA GLY A 331 -18.16 -16.75 13.53
C GLY A 331 -19.07 -18.01 13.53
N GLU A 332 -18.47 -19.20 13.70
CA GLU A 332 -19.11 -20.56 13.70
C GLU A 332 -20.63 -20.58 13.99
N TYR A 333 -21.40 -21.09 13.01
CA TYR A 333 -22.82 -21.36 13.19
C TYR A 333 -23.09 -22.46 14.21
N SER A 334 -23.95 -22.17 15.18
CA SER A 334 -24.64 -23.22 15.93
C SER A 334 -25.56 -24.02 14.99
N SER A 335 -25.16 -25.25 14.67
CA SER A 335 -25.77 -26.13 13.67
C SER A 335 -27.22 -26.57 13.92
N ASP A 336 -27.83 -26.10 15.01
CA ASP A 336 -29.23 -26.37 15.36
C ASP A 336 -30.24 -25.44 14.62
N GLY A 337 -29.75 -24.43 13.88
CA GLY A 337 -30.57 -23.50 13.09
C GLY A 337 -30.86 -23.97 11.66
N ASN A 338 -32.01 -24.61 11.42
CA ASN A 338 -32.49 -24.88 10.05
C ASN A 338 -32.78 -23.57 9.30
N ILE A 339 -31.89 -23.17 8.38
CA ILE A 339 -32.09 -22.06 7.44
C ILE A 339 -33.12 -22.49 6.38
N ASN A 340 -34.41 -22.36 6.71
CA ASN A 340 -35.53 -22.55 5.79
C ASN A 340 -35.85 -21.24 5.06
N ASP A 341 -34.98 -20.86 4.13
CA ASP A 341 -35.21 -19.68 3.29
C ASP A 341 -36.23 -19.98 2.19
N ASN A 342 -37.43 -19.41 2.34
CA ASN A 342 -38.47 -19.37 1.31
C ASN A 342 -38.07 -18.37 0.21
N GLU A 343 -37.09 -18.71 -0.63
CA GLU A 343 -36.77 -17.89 -1.79
C GLU A 343 -37.62 -18.29 -3.00
N THR A 344 -38.33 -17.32 -3.56
CA THR A 344 -39.02 -17.50 -4.83
C THR A 344 -38.01 -17.39 -5.95
N ALA A 345 -37.51 -18.53 -6.45
CA ALA A 345 -36.68 -18.57 -7.66
C ALA A 345 -37.40 -17.85 -8.81
N SER A 346 -37.03 -16.59 -9.07
CA SER A 346 -37.64 -15.80 -10.13
C SER A 346 -37.28 -16.48 -11.45
N GLY A 347 -38.30 -16.93 -12.18
CA GLY A 347 -38.11 -17.75 -13.36
C GLY A 347 -37.52 -16.95 -14.51
N LEU A 348 -36.19 -16.77 -14.52
CA LEU A 348 -35.46 -16.19 -15.64
C LEU A 348 -35.74 -17.05 -16.87
N LYS A 349 -36.51 -16.52 -17.81
CA LYS A 349 -36.68 -17.14 -19.12
C LYS A 349 -35.34 -17.07 -19.83
N SER A 350 -34.72 -18.23 -20.03
CA SER A 350 -33.64 -18.42 -20.98
C SER A 350 -34.09 -17.92 -22.36
N THR A 351 -33.57 -16.78 -22.78
CA THR A 351 -33.62 -16.37 -24.18
C THR A 351 -32.41 -17.01 -24.85
N GLU A 352 -32.65 -17.97 -25.75
CA GLU A 352 -31.61 -18.44 -26.66
C GLU A 352 -31.24 -17.29 -27.59
N GLU A 353 -30.03 -16.75 -27.47
CA GLU A 353 -29.43 -15.89 -28.48
C GLU A 353 -28.01 -16.35 -28.79
N SER A 354 -27.62 -16.20 -30.05
CA SER A 354 -26.57 -16.99 -30.70
C SER A 354 -25.21 -16.30 -30.73
N ASP A 355 -24.16 -17.13 -30.65
CA ASP A 355 -22.85 -17.02 -31.31
C ASP A 355 -22.16 -15.64 -31.47
N ASP A 356 -20.89 -15.65 -31.04
CA ASP A 356 -19.74 -14.94 -31.65
C ASP A 356 -19.58 -13.44 -31.35
N GLU A 357 -18.83 -13.11 -30.28
CA GLU A 357 -17.94 -11.94 -30.30
C GLU A 357 -16.70 -12.12 -29.38
N THR A 358 -15.55 -12.46 -29.97
CA THR A 358 -14.26 -12.45 -29.27
C THR A 358 -13.75 -11.01 -29.10
N ASN A 359 -13.78 -10.48 -27.88
CA ASN A 359 -13.13 -9.20 -27.56
C ASN A 359 -11.62 -9.38 -27.25
N PRO A 360 -10.71 -8.69 -27.97
CA PRO A 360 -9.27 -8.79 -27.70
C PRO A 360 -8.84 -7.88 -26.54
N SER A 361 -8.06 -8.41 -25.60
CA SER A 361 -7.43 -7.62 -24.53
C SER A 361 -6.41 -6.61 -25.09
N LEU A 362 -6.51 -5.36 -24.64
CA LEU A 362 -5.85 -4.22 -25.29
C LEU A 362 -4.55 -3.82 -24.57
N THR A 363 -3.53 -4.68 -24.64
CA THR A 363 -2.20 -4.45 -24.03
C THR A 363 -1.03 -4.83 -24.94
N ALA A 364 -0.95 -4.25 -26.15
CA ALA A 364 0.25 -4.36 -27.01
C ALA A 364 0.40 -3.25 -28.07
N ILE A 365 0.64 -1.99 -27.68
CA ILE A 365 0.98 -0.90 -28.65
C ILE A 365 2.30 -0.20 -28.26
N VAL A 366 3.43 -0.84 -28.57
CA VAL A 366 4.76 -0.17 -28.63
C VAL A 366 5.57 -0.59 -29.88
N TRP A 367 5.51 -1.85 -30.33
CA TRP A 367 6.49 -2.40 -31.29
C TRP A 367 6.21 -2.22 -32.80
N ILE A 368 5.32 -1.30 -33.19
CA ILE A 368 4.97 -1.07 -34.62
C ILE A 368 5.85 0.01 -35.30
N ALA A 369 6.62 0.80 -34.55
CA ALA A 369 7.39 1.93 -35.10
C ALA A 369 8.57 1.54 -36.03
N LEU A 370 9.19 0.38 -35.79
CA LEU A 370 10.38 -0.07 -36.54
C LEU A 370 10.11 -0.57 -37.97
N PRO A 371 9.08 -1.40 -38.27
CA PRO A 371 8.79 -1.78 -39.67
C PRO A 371 8.31 -0.58 -40.53
N ILE A 372 7.55 0.37 -39.95
CA ILE A 372 7.01 1.51 -40.70
C ILE A 372 8.12 2.44 -41.20
N THR A 373 9.16 2.70 -40.39
CA THR A 373 10.28 3.58 -40.79
C THR A 373 11.09 2.99 -41.95
N VAL A 374 11.32 1.67 -41.96
CA VAL A 374 12.00 0.98 -43.07
C VAL A 374 11.16 1.01 -44.35
N VAL A 375 9.85 0.74 -44.28
CA VAL A 375 8.95 0.82 -45.44
C VAL A 375 8.87 2.24 -45.99
N LEU A 376 8.81 3.27 -45.14
CA LEU A 376 8.82 4.67 -45.58
C LEU A 376 10.17 5.06 -46.21
N ALA A 377 11.30 4.64 -45.64
CA ALA A 377 12.62 4.91 -46.21
C ALA A 377 12.78 4.30 -47.62
N VAL A 378 12.38 3.03 -47.80
CA VAL A 378 12.36 2.36 -49.12
C VAL A 378 11.42 3.08 -50.08
N THR A 379 10.24 3.50 -49.63
CA THR A 379 9.24 4.20 -50.47
C THR A 379 9.73 5.60 -50.90
N VAL A 380 10.44 6.33 -50.03
CA VAL A 380 11.05 7.63 -50.34
C VAL A 380 12.21 7.48 -51.32
N VAL A 381 13.04 6.44 -51.18
CA VAL A 381 14.12 6.13 -52.15
C VAL A 381 13.55 5.70 -53.50
N TYR A 382 12.47 4.92 -53.52
CA TYR A 382 11.84 4.46 -54.76
C TYR A 382 11.09 5.58 -55.50
N SER A 383 10.37 6.45 -54.79
CA SER A 383 9.66 7.60 -55.38
C SER A 383 10.61 8.68 -55.92
N LYS A 384 11.76 8.92 -55.26
CA LYS A 384 12.80 9.82 -55.80
C LYS A 384 13.45 9.33 -57.10
N ARG A 385 13.33 8.04 -57.44
CA ARG A 385 13.98 7.45 -58.62
C ARG A 385 13.19 7.56 -59.93
N LYS A 386 11.98 8.16 -59.91
CA LYS A 386 11.04 8.14 -61.05
C LYS A 386 10.73 9.49 -61.70
N ILE A 387 11.61 10.49 -61.57
CA ILE A 387 11.50 11.77 -62.27
C ILE A 387 12.81 12.11 -63.01
N THR A 388 13.02 11.43 -64.14
CA THR A 388 13.83 11.94 -65.25
C THR A 388 13.12 11.56 -66.56
N PRO A 389 12.54 12.52 -67.30
CA PRO A 389 11.96 12.24 -68.61
C PRO A 389 13.05 12.15 -69.67
N ASN A 390 12.76 11.37 -70.73
CA ASN A 390 13.60 11.13 -71.92
C ASN A 390 14.87 10.29 -71.68
N GLU A 391 14.78 8.97 -71.91
CA GLU A 391 15.08 8.41 -73.23
C GLU A 391 14.59 6.96 -73.38
N LEU A 392 14.40 6.51 -74.63
CA LEU A 392 13.61 5.33 -74.96
C LEU A 392 14.50 4.12 -75.30
N HIS A 393 14.94 3.35 -74.29
CA HIS A 393 15.62 2.08 -74.50
C HIS A 393 14.95 0.89 -73.79
N LYS A 394 14.88 -0.24 -74.51
CA LYS A 394 14.21 -1.48 -74.09
C LYS A 394 14.87 -2.06 -72.83
N ALA A 395 14.14 -2.03 -71.71
CA ALA A 395 14.61 -2.67 -70.47
C ALA A 395 14.65 -4.21 -70.63
N PRO A 396 15.74 -4.89 -70.21
CA PRO A 396 15.79 -6.34 -70.18
C PRO A 396 14.83 -6.90 -69.11
N LYS A 397 14.27 -8.09 -69.36
CA LYS A 397 13.42 -8.81 -68.38
C LYS A 397 14.23 -9.10 -67.11
N SER A 398 14.00 -8.30 -66.08
CA SER A 398 14.76 -8.33 -64.83
C SER A 398 14.36 -9.53 -63.97
N ASN A 399 15.25 -10.53 -63.90
CA ASN A 399 15.12 -11.65 -62.95
C ASN A 399 15.37 -11.25 -61.47
N TYR A 400 15.77 -9.99 -61.21
CA TYR A 400 16.10 -9.50 -59.87
C TYR A 400 14.94 -9.57 -58.86
N LEU A 401 13.68 -9.51 -59.31
CA LEU A 401 12.52 -9.65 -58.41
C LEU A 401 12.50 -11.02 -57.70
N LYS A 402 12.95 -12.09 -58.38
CA LYS A 402 13.00 -13.43 -57.78
C LYS A 402 14.14 -13.57 -56.78
N LEU A 403 15.29 -12.95 -57.06
CA LEU A 403 16.43 -12.95 -56.13
C LEU A 403 16.12 -12.16 -54.85
N SER A 404 15.44 -11.02 -54.96
CA SER A 404 15.03 -10.21 -53.81
C SER A 404 14.05 -10.94 -52.89
N GLY A 405 13.11 -11.72 -53.45
CA GLY A 405 12.19 -12.53 -52.65
C GLY A 405 12.91 -13.64 -51.87
N VAL A 406 13.82 -14.37 -52.55
CA VAL A 406 14.61 -15.44 -51.90
C VAL A 406 15.54 -14.88 -50.82
N LEU A 407 16.17 -13.71 -51.05
CA LEU A 407 17.02 -13.07 -50.05
C LEU A 407 16.21 -12.58 -48.83
N LEU A 408 14.99 -12.08 -49.04
CA LEU A 408 14.09 -11.68 -47.95
C LEU A 408 13.63 -12.90 -47.14
N CYS A 409 13.25 -14.00 -47.78
CA CYS A 409 12.90 -15.24 -47.09
C CYS A 409 14.10 -15.83 -46.33
N LEU A 410 15.31 -15.76 -46.89
CA LEU A 410 16.53 -16.17 -46.18
C LEU A 410 16.84 -15.26 -45.00
N LEU A 411 16.64 -13.94 -45.10
CA LEU A 411 16.80 -13.02 -43.97
C LEU A 411 15.78 -13.28 -42.87
N MET A 412 14.51 -13.53 -43.21
CA MET A 412 13.47 -13.90 -42.23
C MET A 412 13.75 -15.26 -41.57
N ALA A 413 14.27 -16.24 -42.32
CA ALA A 413 14.70 -17.51 -41.75
C ALA A 413 15.94 -17.35 -40.84
N PHE A 414 16.95 -16.58 -41.26
CA PHE A 414 18.19 -16.41 -40.49
C PHE A 414 17.99 -15.60 -39.21
N SER A 415 17.02 -14.67 -39.18
CA SER A 415 16.59 -14.00 -37.95
C SER A 415 15.91 -14.94 -36.94
N MET A 416 15.24 -16.00 -37.40
CA MET A 416 14.68 -17.02 -36.49
C MET A 416 15.73 -17.97 -35.91
N PHE A 417 16.89 -18.14 -36.57
CA PHE A 417 17.98 -19.03 -36.10
C PHE A 417 19.12 -18.32 -35.35
N SER A 418 19.09 -16.99 -35.22
CA SER A 418 20.16 -16.22 -34.56
C SER A 418 19.81 -15.74 -33.14
N MET A 419 18.64 -16.13 -32.61
CA MET A 419 18.30 -15.95 -31.20
C MET A 419 18.25 -17.32 -30.50
N VAL A 420 19.43 -17.90 -30.25
CA VAL A 420 19.61 -18.49 -28.92
C VAL A 420 19.68 -17.28 -28.00
N PRO A 421 18.68 -17.00 -27.14
CA PRO A 421 18.88 -15.99 -26.13
C PRO A 421 20.11 -16.43 -25.35
N GLN A 422 21.14 -15.59 -25.32
CA GLN A 422 22.05 -15.72 -24.19
C GLN A 422 21.17 -15.51 -22.97
N ILE A 423 21.12 -16.51 -22.09
CA ILE A 423 20.66 -16.33 -20.73
C ILE A 423 21.73 -15.42 -20.10
N VAL A 424 21.62 -14.12 -20.38
CA VAL A 424 22.11 -13.08 -19.52
C VAL A 424 21.53 -13.44 -18.16
N LYS A 425 22.37 -13.59 -17.13
CA LYS A 425 21.93 -13.93 -15.77
C LYS A 425 20.87 -12.88 -15.42
N ALA A 426 19.61 -13.30 -15.39
CA ALA A 426 18.46 -12.41 -15.54
C ALA A 426 18.07 -11.91 -14.16
N ASP A 427 18.72 -10.80 -13.80
CA ASP A 427 18.68 -10.15 -12.50
C ASP A 427 19.20 -11.04 -11.34
N ASP A 428 19.86 -10.42 -10.35
CA ASP A 428 20.35 -11.11 -9.15
C ASP A 428 19.27 -11.22 -8.07
N ARG A 429 18.02 -10.87 -8.42
CA ARG A 429 16.91 -10.59 -7.53
C ARG A 429 15.59 -11.15 -8.03
N GLY A 430 14.94 -11.94 -7.19
CA GLY A 430 13.65 -12.55 -7.48
C GLY A 430 12.59 -12.16 -6.45
N LEU A 431 11.36 -11.89 -6.91
CA LEU A 431 10.16 -11.81 -6.07
C LEU A 431 9.25 -12.98 -6.44
N ILE A 432 8.75 -13.70 -5.43
CA ILE A 432 7.63 -14.62 -5.63
C ILE A 432 6.47 -14.29 -4.69
N CYS A 433 5.27 -14.24 -5.26
CA CYS A 433 4.03 -14.00 -4.55
C CYS A 433 3.09 -15.20 -4.72
N TRP A 434 2.62 -15.73 -3.61
CA TRP A 434 1.58 -16.75 -3.53
C TRP A 434 0.34 -16.23 -2.84
N GLY A 435 -0.77 -16.90 -3.08
CA GLY A 435 -1.91 -16.84 -2.19
C GLY A 435 -3.03 -17.74 -2.66
N ILE A 436 -3.73 -18.34 -1.70
CA ILE A 436 -4.84 -19.25 -1.96
C ILE A 436 -6.11 -18.46 -2.34
N THR A 437 -7.08 -19.18 -2.87
CA THR A 437 -8.47 -18.74 -3.07
C THR A 437 -9.46 -19.58 -2.26
N TRP A 438 -9.03 -20.77 -1.80
CA TRP A 438 -9.80 -21.65 -0.93
C TRP A 438 -10.18 -20.99 0.42
N GLU A 439 -11.44 -21.14 0.81
CA GLU A 439 -12.03 -20.68 2.08
C GLU A 439 -11.65 -19.25 2.52
N LEU A 440 -11.55 -18.32 1.57
CA LEU A 440 -11.39 -16.89 1.88
C LEU A 440 -12.75 -16.20 2.07
N ILE A 441 -12.82 -15.28 3.04
CA ILE A 441 -13.99 -14.39 3.19
C ILE A 441 -14.11 -13.43 2.00
N ASP A 442 -15.34 -13.00 1.68
CA ASP A 442 -15.59 -12.15 0.51
C ASP A 442 -14.72 -10.87 0.55
N GLY A 443 -14.14 -10.53 -0.60
CA GLY A 443 -13.24 -9.38 -0.73
C GLY A 443 -11.75 -9.68 -0.47
N GLU A 444 -11.38 -10.60 0.43
CA GLU A 444 -9.97 -10.91 0.71
C GLU A 444 -9.23 -11.37 -0.55
N SER A 445 -9.88 -12.18 -1.40
CA SER A 445 -9.25 -12.65 -2.65
C SER A 445 -8.90 -11.50 -3.60
N SER A 446 -9.71 -10.43 -3.59
CA SER A 446 -9.41 -9.20 -4.35
C SER A 446 -8.32 -8.37 -3.67
N ALA A 447 -8.39 -8.23 -2.34
CA ALA A 447 -7.41 -7.49 -1.55
C ALA A 447 -6.00 -8.10 -1.63
N ALA A 448 -5.88 -9.43 -1.53
CA ALA A 448 -4.64 -10.16 -1.69
C ALA A 448 -4.03 -9.97 -3.09
N GLN A 449 -4.84 -10.11 -4.15
CA GLN A 449 -4.39 -9.83 -5.52
C GLN A 449 -3.97 -8.35 -5.72
N SER A 450 -4.65 -7.42 -5.07
CA SER A 450 -4.35 -5.98 -5.11
C SER A 450 -3.02 -5.65 -4.42
N VAL A 451 -2.74 -6.26 -3.26
CA VAL A 451 -1.44 -6.23 -2.59
C VAL A 451 -0.35 -6.86 -3.47
N ILE A 452 -0.58 -8.05 -4.04
CA ILE A 452 0.39 -8.76 -4.90
C ILE A 452 0.70 -7.95 -6.16
N SER A 453 -0.31 -7.34 -6.80
CA SER A 453 -0.15 -6.46 -7.96
C SER A 453 0.72 -5.23 -7.62
N THR A 454 0.49 -4.64 -6.44
CA THR A 454 1.30 -3.53 -5.91
C THR A 454 2.75 -3.98 -5.70
N MET A 455 2.98 -5.12 -5.04
CA MET A 455 4.31 -5.67 -4.84
C MET A 455 5.06 -5.89 -6.16
N ILE A 456 4.45 -6.58 -7.11
CA ILE A 456 5.04 -6.88 -8.42
C ILE A 456 5.41 -5.59 -9.17
N SER A 457 4.55 -4.56 -9.11
CA SER A 457 4.85 -3.26 -9.69
C SER A 457 6.10 -2.63 -9.07
N TYR A 458 6.16 -2.50 -7.75
CA TYR A 458 7.25 -1.79 -7.08
C TYR A 458 8.58 -2.58 -7.02
N PHE A 459 8.55 -3.90 -6.83
CA PHE A 459 9.73 -4.75 -6.93
C PHE A 459 10.24 -4.84 -8.38
N GLY A 460 9.35 -4.95 -9.37
CA GLY A 460 9.71 -4.93 -10.79
C GLY A 460 10.39 -3.62 -11.19
N ASN A 461 9.90 -2.48 -10.68
CA ASN A 461 10.55 -1.17 -10.84
C ASN A 461 11.94 -1.07 -10.17
N ARG A 462 12.28 -1.98 -9.25
CA ARG A 462 13.61 -2.15 -8.64
C ARG A 462 14.46 -3.25 -9.28
N GLY A 463 14.03 -3.79 -10.43
CA GLY A 463 14.79 -4.79 -11.20
C GLY A 463 14.69 -6.21 -10.64
N TYR A 464 13.61 -6.55 -9.93
CA TYR A 464 13.33 -7.93 -9.55
C TYR A 464 12.61 -8.66 -10.68
N THR A 465 13.04 -9.89 -10.97
CA THR A 465 12.18 -10.81 -11.75
C THR A 465 11.04 -11.28 -10.82
N CYS A 466 9.81 -10.93 -11.18
CA CYS A 466 8.63 -11.11 -10.33
C CYS A 466 7.72 -12.23 -10.84
N TYR A 467 7.28 -13.12 -9.94
CA TYR A 467 6.37 -14.23 -10.21
C TYR A 467 5.06 -14.06 -9.41
N ASN A 468 3.92 -14.13 -10.11
CA ASN A 468 2.61 -14.23 -9.48
C ASN A 468 2.12 -15.68 -9.60
N CYS A 469 1.99 -16.36 -8.46
CA CYS A 469 1.52 -17.73 -8.35
C CYS A 469 0.21 -17.82 -7.54
N TYR A 470 -0.57 -16.74 -7.46
CA TYR A 470 -1.87 -16.69 -6.79
C TYR A 470 -2.92 -17.65 -7.40
N GLY A 471 -3.84 -18.14 -6.57
CA GLY A 471 -4.84 -19.15 -6.92
C GLY A 471 -4.18 -20.49 -7.21
N SER A 472 -4.66 -21.20 -8.24
CA SER A 472 -4.31 -22.60 -8.57
C SER A 472 -2.82 -22.90 -8.88
N GLN A 473 -1.94 -21.91 -8.78
CA GLN A 473 -0.48 -22.11 -8.77
C GLN A 473 0.12 -22.19 -7.34
N THR A 474 -0.60 -21.75 -6.32
CA THR A 474 -0.26 -21.92 -4.89
C THR A 474 -0.63 -23.35 -4.48
N LYS A 475 0.14 -24.32 -4.99
CA LYS A 475 0.10 -25.73 -4.59
C LYS A 475 1.37 -26.05 -3.80
N ARG A 476 1.31 -26.94 -2.82
CA ARG A 476 2.45 -27.29 -1.96
C ARG A 476 3.69 -27.65 -2.78
N GLU A 477 3.52 -28.53 -3.76
CA GLU A 477 4.56 -28.93 -4.72
C GLU A 477 5.19 -27.72 -5.46
N ASN A 478 4.37 -26.81 -5.97
CA ASN A 478 4.84 -25.61 -6.67
C ASN A 478 5.58 -24.65 -5.71
N VAL A 479 5.12 -24.52 -4.46
CA VAL A 479 5.76 -23.66 -3.45
C VAL A 479 7.16 -24.17 -3.12
N LEU A 480 7.33 -25.48 -2.92
CA LEU A 480 8.63 -26.11 -2.62
C LEU A 480 9.58 -26.13 -3.83
N ASP A 481 9.08 -26.46 -5.02
CA ASP A 481 9.86 -26.43 -6.26
C ASP A 481 10.31 -25.00 -6.59
N HIS A 482 9.42 -24.00 -6.45
CA HIS A 482 9.79 -22.61 -6.64
C HIS A 482 10.74 -22.10 -5.56
N ALA A 483 10.60 -22.46 -4.28
CA ALA A 483 11.58 -22.07 -3.25
C ALA A 483 13.00 -22.54 -3.62
N THR A 484 13.13 -23.77 -4.12
CA THR A 484 14.39 -24.31 -4.67
C THR A 484 14.87 -23.51 -5.87
N ALA A 485 14.00 -23.30 -6.87
CA ALA A 485 14.36 -22.61 -8.10
C ALA A 485 14.77 -21.15 -7.86
N MET A 486 14.15 -20.47 -6.89
CA MET A 486 14.49 -19.10 -6.53
C MET A 486 15.89 -19.02 -5.89
N GLU A 487 16.23 -19.94 -4.99
CA GLU A 487 17.58 -20.10 -4.40
C GLU A 487 18.64 -20.48 -5.46
N GLU A 488 18.29 -21.28 -6.47
CA GLU A 488 19.22 -21.65 -7.55
C GLU A 488 19.52 -20.48 -8.52
N ASN A 489 18.51 -19.66 -8.84
CA ASN A 489 18.59 -18.69 -9.94
C ASN A 489 18.94 -17.26 -9.49
N PHE A 490 18.45 -16.81 -8.33
CA PHE A 490 18.66 -15.44 -7.82
C PHE A 490 19.66 -15.45 -6.67
N ASP A 491 20.27 -14.31 -6.35
CA ASP A 491 21.19 -14.18 -5.21
C ASP A 491 20.53 -13.46 -4.01
N ASN A 492 19.38 -12.81 -4.23
CA ASN A 492 18.50 -12.26 -3.17
C ASN A 492 17.04 -12.57 -3.56
N VAL A 493 16.26 -13.18 -2.67
CA VAL A 493 14.85 -13.51 -2.88
C VAL A 493 13.97 -12.78 -1.88
N ALA A 494 12.98 -12.06 -2.39
CA ALA A 494 11.86 -11.55 -1.61
C ALA A 494 10.64 -12.45 -1.81
N MET A 495 9.83 -12.63 -0.78
CA MET A 495 8.67 -13.53 -0.83
C MET A 495 7.48 -13.00 -0.04
N PHE A 496 6.29 -13.19 -0.60
CA PHE A 496 5.01 -12.97 0.07
C PHE A 496 4.05 -14.14 -0.15
N HIS A 497 3.30 -14.49 0.90
CA HIS A 497 2.22 -15.46 0.84
C HIS A 497 1.01 -14.92 1.61
N TYR A 498 -0.19 -15.09 1.05
CA TYR A 498 -1.46 -14.77 1.70
C TYR A 498 -2.35 -16.03 1.78
N GLY A 499 -2.87 -16.37 2.96
CA GLY A 499 -3.72 -17.55 3.10
C GLY A 499 -3.89 -18.07 4.53
N HIS A 500 -4.32 -19.33 4.63
CA HIS A 500 -4.59 -20.02 5.89
C HIS A 500 -3.34 -20.69 6.47
N GLY A 501 -3.27 -20.73 7.80
CA GLY A 501 -2.14 -21.31 8.54
C GLY A 501 -2.64 -22.22 9.65
N GLY A 502 -2.15 -23.45 9.67
CA GLY A 502 -2.64 -24.47 10.57
C GLY A 502 -1.98 -24.50 11.96
N LEU A 503 -2.48 -25.46 12.72
CA LEU A 503 -1.74 -26.18 13.74
C LEU A 503 -2.14 -27.64 13.60
N ASP A 504 -1.17 -28.52 13.44
CA ASP A 504 -1.35 -29.83 14.04
C ASP A 504 -1.31 -29.69 15.57
N MET A 505 -2.42 -30.06 16.23
CA MET A 505 -2.52 -30.06 17.68
C MET A 505 -1.61 -31.11 18.35
N ASP A 506 -1.22 -32.16 17.62
CA ASP A 506 -0.29 -33.19 18.05
C ASP A 506 1.18 -32.74 17.87
N TYR A 507 1.49 -31.86 16.91
CA TYR A 507 2.84 -31.29 16.67
C TYR A 507 2.94 -29.77 16.88
N GLN A 508 2.60 -29.30 18.09
CA GLN A 508 2.58 -27.87 18.50
C GLN A 508 3.86 -27.03 18.23
N GLU A 509 4.98 -27.67 17.90
CA GLU A 509 6.26 -27.04 17.54
C GLU A 509 6.33 -26.64 16.05
N HIS A 510 5.72 -27.44 15.16
CA HIS A 510 5.76 -27.22 13.72
C HIS A 510 4.67 -26.25 13.27
N ARG A 511 4.91 -25.55 12.15
CA ARG A 511 3.96 -24.68 11.48
C ARG A 511 3.89 -25.02 10.00
N ASP A 512 2.69 -24.89 9.49
CA ASP A 512 2.28 -25.11 8.12
C ASP A 512 1.52 -23.89 7.59
N TYR A 513 1.36 -23.82 6.28
CA TYR A 513 0.30 -23.05 5.65
C TYR A 513 -0.31 -23.83 4.50
N ILE A 514 -1.60 -23.59 4.28
CA ILE A 514 -2.46 -24.38 3.40
C ILE A 514 -2.29 -23.90 1.95
N ASP A 515 -2.42 -24.84 1.01
CA ASP A 515 -2.40 -24.59 -0.43
C ASP A 515 -3.83 -24.44 -1.04
N ASP A 516 -3.93 -24.21 -2.34
CA ASP A 516 -5.21 -23.93 -3.01
C ASP A 516 -6.04 -25.19 -3.36
N ASP A 517 -5.51 -26.40 -3.11
CA ASP A 517 -6.08 -27.70 -3.54
C ASP A 517 -6.87 -28.43 -2.41
N TRP A 518 -7.27 -27.72 -1.36
CA TRP A 518 -7.95 -28.27 -0.17
C TRP A 518 -9.42 -28.66 -0.39
N GLU A 519 -9.71 -29.47 -1.41
CA GLU A 519 -11.05 -30.00 -1.66
C GLU A 519 -11.34 -31.27 -0.82
N ASP A 520 -12.30 -31.15 0.10
CA ASP A 520 -13.04 -32.20 0.82
C ASP A 520 -12.31 -33.20 1.75
N ASP A 521 -10.98 -33.35 1.72
CA ASP A 521 -10.22 -34.17 2.69
C ASP A 521 -8.90 -33.47 3.09
N PRO A 522 -8.73 -33.05 4.37
CA PRO A 522 -7.52 -32.39 4.84
C PRO A 522 -6.35 -33.39 4.93
N SER A 523 -5.69 -33.62 3.79
CA SER A 523 -4.50 -34.46 3.72
C SER A 523 -3.23 -33.65 4.04
N GLU A 524 -2.32 -34.23 4.82
CA GLU A 524 -0.97 -33.69 5.12
C GLU A 524 -0.18 -33.33 3.83
N ASP A 525 -0.57 -33.89 2.68
CA ASP A 525 0.01 -33.64 1.36
C ASP A 525 -0.30 -32.24 0.79
N ASN A 526 -1.25 -31.48 1.36
CA ASN A 526 -1.61 -30.12 0.93
C ASN A 526 -0.97 -29.01 1.80
N GLU A 527 -0.25 -29.38 2.86
CA GLU A 527 0.31 -28.46 3.86
C GLU A 527 1.78 -28.13 3.57
N VAL A 528 2.12 -26.85 3.43
CA VAL A 528 3.51 -26.40 3.29
C VAL A 528 4.16 -26.33 4.67
N TRP A 529 4.77 -27.43 5.09
CA TRP A 529 5.43 -27.55 6.39
C TRP A 529 6.81 -26.86 6.46
N ASP A 530 7.13 -26.32 7.64
CA ASP A 530 8.42 -25.68 7.92
C ASP A 530 9.64 -26.60 7.71
N TYR A 531 9.54 -27.90 8.03
CA TYR A 531 10.62 -28.88 7.78
C TYR A 531 10.82 -29.20 6.30
N ASP A 532 9.79 -29.02 5.46
CA ASP A 532 9.91 -29.17 4.01
C ASP A 532 10.56 -27.90 3.44
N VAL A 533 9.99 -26.73 3.74
CA VAL A 533 10.56 -25.41 3.36
C VAL A 533 12.06 -25.35 3.64
N TYR A 534 12.48 -25.75 4.85
CA TYR A 534 13.89 -25.77 5.26
C TYR A 534 14.79 -26.58 4.32
N GLN A 535 14.31 -27.68 3.73
CA GLN A 535 15.10 -28.48 2.78
C GLN A 535 15.30 -27.78 1.44
N HIS A 536 14.37 -26.91 1.05
CA HIS A 536 14.36 -26.20 -0.24
C HIS A 536 15.02 -24.80 -0.17
N THR A 537 15.16 -24.21 1.02
CA THR A 537 15.74 -22.88 1.27
C THR A 537 17.21 -22.89 1.75
N GLY A 538 17.86 -24.06 1.73
CA GLY A 538 19.17 -24.29 2.37
C GLY A 538 20.39 -23.51 1.86
N SER A 539 20.22 -22.60 0.87
CA SER A 539 21.25 -21.64 0.47
C SER A 539 21.07 -20.23 1.06
N SER A 540 19.99 -20.00 1.82
CA SER A 540 19.74 -18.79 2.62
C SER A 540 19.76 -17.48 1.81
N LYS A 541 19.09 -17.48 0.65
CA LYS A 541 18.95 -16.30 -0.22
C LYS A 541 17.62 -15.58 -0.07
N HIS A 542 16.63 -16.21 0.57
CA HIS A 542 15.41 -15.54 1.04
C HIS A 542 15.78 -14.53 2.14
N PHE A 543 15.97 -13.26 1.75
CA PHE A 543 16.40 -12.19 2.66
C PHE A 543 15.23 -11.40 3.25
N PHE A 544 14.07 -11.44 2.59
CA PHE A 544 12.82 -10.85 3.06
C PHE A 544 11.66 -11.81 2.80
N VAL A 545 10.96 -12.18 3.87
CA VAL A 545 9.80 -13.07 3.83
C VAL A 545 8.65 -12.45 4.59
N MET A 546 7.46 -12.39 3.99
CA MET A 546 6.24 -11.92 4.63
C MET A 546 5.09 -12.91 4.45
N LEU A 547 4.78 -13.66 5.50
CA LEU A 547 3.65 -14.59 5.53
C LEU A 547 2.43 -13.91 6.17
N TRP A 548 1.47 -13.51 5.35
CA TRP A 548 0.19 -12.96 5.78
C TRP A 548 -0.80 -14.08 6.12
N VAL A 549 -0.43 -14.83 7.15
CA VAL A 549 -1.00 -16.13 7.49
C VAL A 549 -1.01 -16.34 9.00
N CYS A 550 -2.02 -17.01 9.54
CA CYS A 550 -2.14 -17.36 10.95
C CYS A 550 -0.89 -18.10 11.47
N ARG A 551 -0.49 -17.84 12.72
CA ARG A 551 0.48 -18.62 13.53
C ARG A 551 1.91 -18.75 13.02
N GLN A 552 2.24 -18.24 11.83
CA GLN A 552 3.59 -18.33 11.24
C GLN A 552 4.66 -17.58 12.07
N GLY A 553 4.23 -16.69 12.96
CA GLY A 553 5.06 -15.97 13.91
C GLY A 553 5.01 -16.50 15.35
N ASP A 554 4.40 -17.67 15.62
CA ASP A 554 4.34 -18.23 16.98
C ASP A 554 5.72 -18.54 17.55
N HIS A 555 6.55 -19.18 16.73
CA HIS A 555 7.89 -19.65 17.08
C HIS A 555 8.91 -19.11 16.08
N ILE A 556 10.07 -18.68 16.59
CA ILE A 556 11.23 -18.38 15.73
C ILE A 556 11.68 -19.65 15.02
N GLY A 557 11.64 -20.79 15.72
CA GLY A 557 12.03 -22.08 15.21
C GLY A 557 13.40 -22.57 15.69
N GLY A 558 13.92 -23.58 15.01
CA GLY A 558 15.24 -24.17 15.26
C GLY A 558 15.38 -25.58 14.70
N LEU A 559 16.46 -26.27 15.08
CA LEU A 559 16.63 -27.71 14.83
C LEU A 559 16.24 -28.51 16.08
N GLY A 560 15.61 -29.66 15.86
CA GLY A 560 15.27 -30.63 16.91
C GLY A 560 13.77 -30.81 17.18
N GLY A 561 12.90 -30.23 16.33
CA GLY A 561 11.48 -30.58 16.30
C GLY A 561 11.28 -32.02 15.82
N HIS A 562 10.05 -32.54 15.91
CA HIS A 562 9.76 -33.95 15.64
C HIS A 562 10.23 -34.42 14.26
N TYR A 563 10.09 -33.57 13.25
CA TYR A 563 10.50 -33.83 11.86
C TYR A 563 11.80 -33.10 11.45
N GLY A 564 12.48 -32.41 12.38
CA GLY A 564 13.79 -31.80 12.15
C GLY A 564 13.82 -30.30 12.41
N ALA A 565 13.79 -29.50 11.34
CA ALA A 565 13.62 -28.06 11.46
C ALA A 565 12.18 -27.72 11.81
N TYR A 566 11.96 -26.72 12.65
CA TYR A 566 10.62 -26.22 12.98
C TYR A 566 10.63 -24.69 13.04
N GLY A 567 9.47 -24.06 12.97
CA GLY A 567 9.24 -22.62 12.95
C GLY A 567 9.61 -21.97 11.61
N MET A 568 8.63 -21.36 10.95
CA MET A 568 8.78 -20.72 9.64
C MET A 568 9.90 -19.68 9.53
N PRO A 569 10.17 -18.79 10.52
CA PRO A 569 11.29 -17.86 10.43
C PRO A 569 12.64 -18.58 10.31
N TYR A 570 12.81 -19.71 11.00
CA TYR A 570 13.99 -20.56 10.90
C TYR A 570 14.02 -21.35 9.59
N ALA A 571 12.88 -21.87 9.15
CA ALA A 571 12.75 -22.61 7.89
C ALA A 571 13.17 -21.79 6.67
N TRP A 572 12.74 -20.52 6.59
CA TRP A 572 13.08 -19.67 5.46
C TRP A 572 14.53 -19.15 5.49
N HIS A 573 15.06 -18.78 6.66
CA HIS A 573 16.34 -18.06 6.75
C HIS A 573 17.53 -18.90 7.24
N HIS A 574 17.32 -20.08 7.84
CA HIS A 574 18.36 -20.92 8.45
C HIS A 574 19.16 -20.23 9.58
N THR A 575 18.75 -19.05 10.03
CA THR A 575 19.48 -18.23 11.01
C THR A 575 19.17 -18.65 12.44
N SER A 576 20.20 -18.75 13.29
CA SER A 576 20.02 -19.16 14.69
C SER A 576 19.02 -18.24 15.42
N PRO A 577 18.09 -18.77 16.24
CA PRO A 577 17.16 -17.97 17.03
C PRO A 577 17.82 -16.94 17.97
N THR A 578 19.13 -17.08 18.21
CA THR A 578 19.94 -16.18 19.05
C THR A 578 20.66 -15.06 18.29
N SER A 579 20.64 -15.07 16.96
CA SER A 579 21.28 -14.05 16.12
C SER A 579 20.36 -13.70 14.95
N TYR A 580 19.81 -12.49 14.97
CA TYR A 580 18.78 -11.99 14.06
C TYR A 580 19.19 -11.82 12.57
N GLY A 581 20.22 -12.53 12.10
CA GLY A 581 20.61 -12.57 10.69
C GLY A 581 20.94 -11.23 10.05
N PRO A 582 21.20 -11.23 8.74
CA PRO A 582 20.99 -10.07 7.88
C PRO A 582 19.51 -9.92 7.45
N ASP A 583 18.72 -10.99 7.51
CA ASP A 583 17.41 -11.16 6.86
C ASP A 583 16.22 -10.71 7.74
N CYS A 584 15.04 -10.48 7.16
CA CYS A 584 13.84 -10.04 7.88
C CYS A 584 12.60 -10.86 7.53
N PHE A 585 11.97 -11.46 8.54
CA PHE A 585 10.74 -12.24 8.44
C PHE A 585 9.59 -11.47 9.11
N ILE A 586 8.44 -11.40 8.44
CA ILE A 586 7.18 -10.89 9.00
C ILE A 586 6.15 -12.02 8.96
N GLY A 587 5.46 -12.23 10.08
CA GLY A 587 4.32 -13.16 10.19
C GLY A 587 3.43 -12.81 11.38
N PHE A 588 2.49 -13.68 11.74
CA PHE A 588 1.55 -13.42 12.84
C PHE A 588 1.66 -14.46 13.94
N LYS A 589 1.63 -14.00 15.19
CA LYS A 589 1.39 -14.87 16.35
C LYS A 589 -0.11 -15.04 16.53
N ASP A 590 -0.53 -16.26 16.83
CA ASP A 590 -1.93 -16.67 16.93
C ASP A 590 -2.66 -16.34 15.61
N THR A 591 -3.60 -15.41 15.55
CA THR A 591 -4.39 -15.13 14.34
C THR A 591 -3.74 -14.04 13.45
N SER A 592 -3.82 -14.16 12.11
CA SER A 592 -3.49 -13.05 11.19
C SER A 592 -4.62 -12.01 11.12
N MET A 593 -4.39 -10.89 10.44
CA MET A 593 -5.41 -9.86 10.25
C MET A 593 -6.03 -9.99 8.85
N PRO A 594 -7.37 -9.98 8.66
CA PRO A 594 -7.96 -9.85 7.33
C PRO A 594 -7.50 -8.55 6.65
N LEU A 595 -7.16 -8.57 5.36
CA LEU A 595 -6.77 -7.36 4.62
C LEU A 595 -7.94 -6.37 4.50
N THR A 596 -9.17 -6.85 4.41
CA THR A 596 -10.41 -6.05 4.33
C THR A 596 -10.84 -5.48 5.69
N GLN A 597 -10.28 -5.96 6.81
CA GLN A 597 -10.58 -5.42 8.13
C GLN A 597 -10.01 -4.01 8.28
N VAL A 598 -10.79 -3.10 8.90
CA VAL A 598 -10.35 -1.72 9.17
C VAL A 598 -9.61 -1.58 10.50
N SER A 599 -8.69 -0.62 10.57
CA SER A 599 -7.99 -0.30 11.81
C SER A 599 -8.93 0.26 12.89
N SER A 600 -8.69 -0.15 14.13
CA SER A 600 -9.33 0.38 15.33
C SER A 600 -8.91 1.84 15.62
N HIS A 601 -7.70 2.22 15.21
CA HIS A 601 -7.19 3.59 15.28
C HIS A 601 -7.74 4.47 14.16
N ASN A 602 -7.93 3.93 12.96
CA ASN A 602 -8.54 4.65 11.84
C ASN A 602 -9.49 3.76 11.01
N PRO A 603 -10.81 3.81 11.28
CA PRO A 603 -11.80 3.00 10.58
C PRO A 603 -11.99 3.31 9.09
N SER A 604 -11.33 4.35 8.55
CA SER A 604 -11.29 4.64 7.11
C SER A 604 -10.09 3.99 6.40
N ILE A 605 -9.29 3.18 7.10
CA ILE A 605 -8.11 2.51 6.57
C ILE A 605 -8.21 1.01 6.86
N ASP A 606 -8.21 0.22 5.79
CA ASP A 606 -8.08 -1.24 5.84
C ASP A 606 -6.60 -1.69 5.73
N TYR A 607 -6.37 -2.98 5.98
CA TYR A 607 -5.01 -3.54 5.95
C TYR A 607 -4.50 -3.83 4.54
N GLU A 608 -5.38 -3.97 3.54
CA GLU A 608 -5.01 -3.93 2.11
C GLU A 608 -4.25 -2.64 1.81
N PHE A 609 -4.88 -1.49 2.05
CA PHE A 609 -4.28 -0.18 1.83
C PHE A 609 -3.03 0.02 2.68
N PHE A 610 -3.06 -0.38 3.95
CA PHE A 610 -1.87 -0.29 4.81
C PHE A 610 -0.69 -1.06 4.21
N ILE A 611 -0.88 -2.30 3.75
CA ILE A 611 0.21 -3.12 3.21
C ILE A 611 0.68 -2.66 1.84
N GLN A 612 -0.22 -2.18 0.98
CA GLN A 612 0.18 -1.50 -0.25
C GLN A 612 1.12 -0.32 0.06
N ARG A 613 0.74 0.55 1.00
CA ARG A 613 1.56 1.72 1.38
C ARG A 613 2.86 1.34 2.07
N PHE A 614 2.92 0.25 2.84
CA PHE A 614 4.19 -0.31 3.33
C PHE A 614 5.16 -0.61 2.17
N TYR A 615 4.70 -1.26 1.11
CA TYR A 615 5.54 -1.56 -0.06
C TYR A 615 5.92 -0.32 -0.86
N VAL A 616 5.05 0.69 -0.98
CA VAL A 616 5.43 1.99 -1.55
C VAL A 616 6.59 2.60 -0.76
N LEU A 617 6.48 2.69 0.57
CA LEU A 617 7.54 3.27 1.40
C LEU A 617 8.87 2.49 1.31
N ALA A 618 8.80 1.16 1.33
CA ALA A 618 10.00 0.31 1.30
C ALA A 618 10.71 0.31 -0.07
N LEU A 619 9.95 0.32 -1.17
CA LEU A 619 10.47 0.11 -2.53
C LEU A 619 10.48 1.38 -3.37
N HIS A 620 9.53 2.29 -3.22
CA HIS A 620 9.59 3.60 -3.89
C HIS A 620 10.51 4.54 -3.12
N ASN A 621 10.14 4.91 -1.89
CA ASN A 621 10.84 5.91 -1.09
C ASN A 621 12.15 5.39 -0.47
N GLY A 622 12.40 4.08 -0.53
CA GLY A 622 13.67 3.46 -0.12
C GLY A 622 13.84 3.33 1.39
N TYR A 623 12.74 3.22 2.15
CA TYR A 623 12.80 3.11 3.59
C TYR A 623 13.15 1.68 4.03
N THR A 624 13.76 1.54 5.21
CA THR A 624 13.92 0.22 5.84
C THR A 624 12.56 -0.41 6.15
N VAL A 625 12.49 -1.74 6.31
CA VAL A 625 11.24 -2.43 6.71
C VAL A 625 10.64 -1.81 7.98
N TYR A 626 11.47 -1.51 8.98
CA TYR A 626 11.04 -0.83 10.20
C TYR A 626 10.48 0.56 9.94
N ASN A 627 11.20 1.41 9.20
CA ASN A 627 10.74 2.78 8.92
C ASN A 627 9.46 2.77 8.09
N SER A 628 9.34 1.85 7.12
CA SER A 628 8.14 1.67 6.32
C SER A 628 6.94 1.37 7.22
N LEU A 629 7.02 0.36 8.10
CA LEU A 629 5.93 0.07 9.04
C LEU A 629 5.64 1.23 10.00
N ASN A 630 6.68 1.87 10.55
CA ASN A 630 6.52 2.91 11.57
C ASN A 630 5.95 4.22 11.00
N VAL A 631 6.46 4.68 9.85
CA VAL A 631 5.97 5.86 9.14
C VAL A 631 4.54 5.63 8.64
N ASN A 632 4.24 4.45 8.09
CA ASN A 632 2.90 4.10 7.64
C ASN A 632 1.89 4.09 8.80
N SER A 633 2.28 3.53 9.95
CA SER A 633 1.47 3.56 11.18
C SER A 633 1.21 5.00 11.66
N TRP A 634 2.22 5.88 11.62
CA TRP A 634 2.01 7.28 11.98
C TRP A 634 1.09 8.03 11.00
N LEU A 635 1.26 7.79 9.69
CA LEU A 635 0.46 8.43 8.64
C LEU A 635 -1.03 8.05 8.74
N TRP A 636 -1.33 6.77 8.97
CA TRP A 636 -2.69 6.26 8.83
C TRP A 636 -3.37 5.92 10.15
N PHE A 637 -2.64 5.52 11.19
CA PHE A 637 -3.18 5.19 12.52
C PHE A 637 -2.88 6.27 13.58
N GLY A 638 -2.02 7.26 13.27
CA GLY A 638 -1.68 8.34 14.19
C GLY A 638 -0.91 7.88 15.43
N CYS A 639 -0.26 6.72 15.35
CA CYS A 639 0.57 6.11 16.40
C CYS A 639 1.77 5.37 15.77
N SER A 640 2.85 5.17 16.53
CA SER A 640 3.98 4.35 16.07
C SER A 640 3.56 2.90 15.85
N TYR A 641 4.29 2.16 14.99
CA TYR A 641 4.02 0.73 14.78
C TYR A 641 4.02 -0.04 16.11
N TYR A 642 4.92 0.29 17.03
CA TYR A 642 4.99 -0.33 18.36
C TYR A 642 3.81 -0.01 19.30
N SER A 643 2.94 0.93 18.92
CA SER A 643 1.72 1.30 19.65
C SER A 643 0.43 0.99 18.86
N SER A 644 0.52 0.45 17.64
CA SER A 644 -0.65 0.03 16.87
C SER A 644 -1.14 -1.36 17.26
N GLU A 645 -2.37 -1.69 16.90
CA GLU A 645 -2.98 -3.00 17.16
C GLU A 645 -2.21 -4.13 16.48
N LEU A 646 -1.60 -3.88 15.31
CA LEU A 646 -0.72 -4.85 14.65
C LEU A 646 0.44 -5.30 15.55
N HIS A 647 1.01 -4.43 16.38
CA HIS A 647 2.08 -4.85 17.30
C HIS A 647 1.57 -5.25 18.69
N THR A 648 0.59 -4.52 19.21
CA THR A 648 0.16 -4.62 20.62
C THR A 648 -0.90 -5.70 20.87
N GLY A 649 -1.59 -6.15 19.83
CA GLY A 649 -2.71 -7.08 19.91
C GLY A 649 -3.94 -6.55 19.20
N PHE A 650 -4.56 -7.42 18.39
CA PHE A 650 -5.82 -7.18 17.70
C PHE A 650 -6.76 -8.38 17.85
N THR A 651 -8.01 -8.22 17.43
CA THR A 651 -8.93 -9.34 17.13
C THR A 651 -9.18 -9.33 15.63
N GLY A 652 -8.79 -10.41 14.94
CA GLY A 652 -9.00 -10.61 13.51
C GLY A 652 -10.35 -11.28 13.29
N ASP A 653 -11.19 -10.67 12.44
CA ASP A 653 -12.53 -11.14 12.10
C ASP A 653 -12.53 -11.88 10.76
N TRP A 654 -12.19 -13.17 10.83
CA TRP A 654 -12.12 -14.11 9.70
C TRP A 654 -13.44 -14.84 9.41
N GLY A 655 -14.47 -14.53 10.18
CA GLY A 655 -15.04 -15.51 11.11
C GLY A 655 -15.75 -16.81 10.66
N ASP A 656 -15.90 -17.20 9.39
CA ASP A 656 -16.11 -18.62 8.96
C ASP A 656 -15.26 -19.59 9.80
N TYR A 657 -14.13 -19.02 10.23
CA TYR A 657 -13.02 -19.60 10.91
C TYR A 657 -12.82 -19.00 12.33
N GLY A 658 -13.83 -18.29 12.86
CA GLY A 658 -13.90 -17.62 14.15
C GLY A 658 -13.28 -16.22 14.24
N ASN A 659 -13.55 -15.55 15.37
CA ASN A 659 -12.79 -14.36 15.79
C ASN A 659 -11.56 -14.80 16.58
N GLY A 660 -10.37 -14.31 16.22
CA GLY A 660 -9.12 -14.74 16.84
C GLY A 660 -8.25 -13.56 17.28
N THR A 661 -7.67 -13.62 18.48
CA THR A 661 -6.70 -12.61 18.92
C THR A 661 -5.34 -12.88 18.28
N GLY A 662 -4.68 -11.83 17.77
CA GLY A 662 -3.40 -11.97 17.08
C GLY A 662 -2.52 -10.73 17.20
N TYR A 663 -1.27 -10.86 16.75
CA TYR A 663 -0.37 -9.72 16.53
C TYR A 663 0.78 -10.07 15.59
N MET A 664 1.20 -9.08 14.80
CA MET A 664 2.31 -9.15 13.88
C MET A 664 3.65 -9.30 14.62
N LYS A 665 4.48 -10.18 14.09
CA LYS A 665 5.82 -10.50 14.54
C LYS A 665 6.80 -10.13 13.45
N ILE A 666 7.87 -9.45 13.86
CA ILE A 666 9.04 -9.22 13.01
C ILE A 666 10.20 -9.97 13.65
N TYR A 667 10.79 -10.89 12.89
CA TYR A 667 11.99 -11.60 13.26
C TYR A 667 13.13 -11.20 12.33
N GLY A 668 14.34 -11.19 12.87
CA GLY A 668 15.52 -10.83 12.13
C GLY A 668 15.80 -9.33 12.10
N ASN A 669 16.51 -8.87 11.07
CA ASN A 669 16.96 -7.50 10.91
C ASN A 669 15.89 -6.61 10.24
N LYS A 670 15.01 -6.04 11.05
CA LYS A 670 14.01 -5.04 10.59
C LYS A 670 14.60 -3.79 9.92
N ASN A 671 15.92 -3.57 9.96
CA ASN A 671 16.58 -2.41 9.36
C ASN A 671 17.11 -2.70 7.92
N ILE A 672 16.69 -3.79 7.27
CA ILE A 672 16.99 -4.01 5.83
C ILE A 672 16.18 -3.09 4.91
N TYR A 673 16.74 -2.86 3.74
CA TYR A 673 16.07 -2.29 2.57
C TYR A 673 15.63 -3.40 1.61
N LEU A 674 14.59 -3.17 0.81
CA LEU A 674 14.04 -4.16 -0.14
C LEU A 674 14.46 -3.92 -1.61
N TYR A 675 15.43 -3.02 -1.86
CA TYR A 675 15.76 -2.49 -3.20
C TYR A 675 17.24 -2.55 -3.57
#